data_AF-A0A3M7BV12-F1
#
_entry.id   AF-A0A3M7BV12-F1
#
_cell.length_a   1.000
_cell.length_b   1.000
_cell.length_c   1.000
_cell.angle_alpha   90.00
_cell.angle_beta   90.00
_cell.angle_gamma   90.00
#
_symmetry.space_group_name_H-M   'P 1'
#
loop_
_entity.id
_entity.type
_entity.pdbx_description
1 polymer ?
#
loop_
_entity_poly.entity_id
_entity_poly.type
_entity_poly.pdbx_seq_one_letter_code
_entity_poly.pdbx_strand_id
1 'polypeptide(L)'
;MRTFDDMNISRIASGLKSMTENLLDLPPDQRSIATAGDEGMYALFESLHCIPFLRDENLLREHLDQPFKMVQSKKKLKIPAYAPGMAAFLFSREELRSGWAYRNMNSIKRPLTGPEFEYGVKPFLESSMHRVNVLSLEMDFLPTFWKAVHQILSKMTKDVLSAHIRSLEPNLYTLAMEHWQLDASHFADMTACYTILLTLSPADFWDAMGGINGQHVVENILRSPVLQRLLRETREEVPLHLEEKLSWVLPFMKSMKPANLVPPTRAMLDQLLKEFQDENKGYSRYAKRICWSIGLQALLCALQRARTSLRGDTVVVHLVEIVSKDHIHNLMQELDGIEKKTELQVDEQEQLVLDIIENTLALDIRTLSQARQVILTTKELETNDAVGLSSLQTWKTAIRSLKSGHASLPTSIVSGIDGLLHLEKFTPRQMQAARQHTEKWNHGYDRLLTLVGQELLDRLEAFSAEQLVELYQEQKAARGLVNLLFSGEGHIHQSTLAVFKNLSGEDNRRDCLMHLVKAFFSTTLTAVANAQSVIAKHHVFAPCSTFIKISTDILSCLCDSNDGVLRSKTISEEADIKALELFWEMTWTALETIFRQTEPWSNLGYDKTMMQDFCRETMDFADFVFDQYSIIAHTLTSARSAQGGKGGKEVGKALLKFPTEAFTNIIRWLRLRDEYLITRAVGLTAKILVRLQEVGIEIDAKAAQYIEDVVTSSEKNAKIKTKLTMNQKAELQRALEKHLGESIEVTESRPVASVQAKKQGTLAGWASSSSGRSPPVEGAKPAKRPGTIDVDAWSAKSDADREKRRLAQEHDKAYSDLIGGASKGSEAFKQMQAGRKLPLSKPMPATQKAAQRQQDDHKGFLTKRKMEKEAAEKRKAEELAKQKLGAGSGVAGLGDMGKDHSVKGQGVYVDSDESESEDDDDDDEAKQLNDELFGDTSKTKKIVRPNVDPNGAVGLKPEVKKGPTKIQRTQRNARDMRARLAPDLQPLHKVILKWDFFHDGDYPPGAQPHIFRPVANAFTDPISYQDTFEPLLTLEAWQGMVRAREENTAKPYEIKVLNRSNVDNFIEFSTVVGQAENREMQLGEGDIVLLSKARKPADDGSAPHALARIAKMKRVKQQLEVVYQLMPQTSLAPGLTMNAVVYGLKLQSIVPLEREYGALQALQYYDLCNQIVKAAPSKRINFSEKQIAGAQDTWNVNRAQAEAICAAQENEGFSLIQGPPGSGKTKTIVAIVGGLLSHSLGSGSGGSTRINMPGKG
;
A
#
# COMPACT_ATOMS: atom_id res chain seq x y z
N MET A 1 44.77 -18.26 -50.49
CA MET A 1 44.65 -16.78 -50.58
C MET A 1 45.82 -16.31 -51.43
N ARG A 2 46.45 -15.15 -51.19
CA ARG A 2 47.48 -14.49 -52.04
C ARG A 2 47.48 -14.94 -53.51
N THR A 3 48.15 -16.03 -53.89
CA THR A 3 48.16 -16.58 -55.26
C THR A 3 46.79 -16.64 -55.95
N PHE A 4 45.70 -16.98 -55.23
CA PHE A 4 44.33 -16.94 -55.79
C PHE A 4 43.76 -15.51 -55.90
N ASP A 5 44.12 -14.64 -54.96
CA ASP A 5 43.72 -13.23 -54.97
C ASP A 5 44.44 -12.51 -56.13
N ASP A 6 45.74 -12.76 -56.33
CA ASP A 6 46.57 -12.31 -57.44
C ASP A 6 46.03 -12.77 -58.80
N MET A 7 45.64 -14.05 -58.92
CA MET A 7 44.99 -14.60 -60.12
C MET A 7 43.64 -13.93 -60.43
N ASN A 8 42.82 -13.67 -59.40
CA ASN A 8 41.53 -12.99 -59.60
C ASN A 8 41.75 -11.52 -59.99
N ILE A 9 42.67 -10.80 -59.33
CA ILE A 9 43.05 -9.43 -59.69
C ILE A 9 43.50 -9.35 -61.15
N SER A 10 44.39 -10.25 -61.59
CA SER A 10 44.87 -10.28 -62.98
C SER A 10 43.74 -10.56 -63.98
N ARG A 11 42.84 -11.51 -63.67
CA ARG A 11 41.67 -11.84 -64.50
C ARG A 11 40.68 -10.68 -64.60
N ILE A 12 40.38 -10.01 -63.48
CA ILE A 12 39.52 -8.82 -63.42
C ILE A 12 40.14 -7.67 -64.24
N ALA A 13 41.43 -7.39 -64.06
CA ALA A 13 42.14 -6.34 -64.80
C ALA A 13 42.11 -6.57 -66.32
N SER A 14 42.35 -7.82 -66.77
CA SER A 14 42.27 -8.19 -68.19
C SER A 14 40.87 -7.97 -68.77
N GLY A 15 39.82 -8.45 -68.10
CA GLY A 15 38.44 -8.29 -68.56
C GLY A 15 37.96 -6.83 -68.54
N LEU A 16 38.39 -6.03 -67.56
CA LEU A 16 38.12 -4.60 -67.51
C LEU A 16 38.89 -3.81 -68.61
N LYS A 17 40.07 -4.28 -69.02
CA LYS A 17 40.79 -3.73 -70.18
C LYS A 17 40.05 -4.06 -71.50
N SER A 18 39.66 -5.32 -71.70
CA SER A 18 38.80 -5.77 -72.81
C SER A 18 37.50 -4.95 -72.88
N MET A 19 36.84 -4.74 -71.74
CA MET A 19 35.67 -3.85 -71.61
C MET A 19 35.95 -2.40 -72.02
N THR A 20 37.13 -1.87 -71.68
CA THR A 20 37.52 -0.50 -72.01
C THR A 20 37.75 -0.34 -73.50
N GLU A 21 38.41 -1.31 -74.13
CA GLU A 21 38.65 -1.36 -75.58
C GLU A 21 37.31 -1.45 -76.34
N ASN A 22 36.44 -2.39 -75.97
CA ASN A 22 35.11 -2.55 -76.57
C ASN A 22 34.21 -1.31 -76.45
N LEU A 23 34.35 -0.51 -75.38
CA LEU A 23 33.53 0.68 -75.16
C LEU A 23 34.16 1.98 -75.70
N LEU A 24 35.47 2.02 -75.93
CA LEU A 24 36.17 3.22 -76.46
C LEU A 24 35.65 3.60 -77.86
N ASP A 25 35.56 2.63 -78.76
CA ASP A 25 35.19 2.85 -80.17
C ASP A 25 33.70 3.17 -80.37
N LEU A 26 32.86 2.96 -79.35
CA LEU A 26 31.41 3.22 -79.42
C LEU A 26 31.06 4.67 -79.04
N PRO A 27 30.06 5.30 -79.69
CA PRO A 27 29.51 6.59 -79.26
C PRO A 27 28.94 6.57 -77.82
N PRO A 28 28.94 7.70 -77.09
CA PRO A 28 28.51 7.76 -75.68
C PRO A 28 27.06 7.31 -75.43
N ASP A 29 26.17 7.44 -76.41
CA ASP A 29 24.79 6.98 -76.38
C ASP A 29 24.65 5.47 -76.65
N GLN A 30 25.70 4.79 -77.14
CA GLN A 30 25.71 3.36 -77.46
C GLN A 30 26.47 2.51 -76.42
N ARG A 31 27.38 3.13 -75.66
CA ARG A 31 28.07 2.51 -74.51
C ARG A 31 27.07 2.08 -73.43
N SER A 32 27.10 0.80 -73.06
CA SER A 32 26.20 0.18 -72.08
C SER A 32 26.76 -1.17 -71.61
N ILE A 33 26.19 -1.75 -70.55
CA ILE A 33 26.62 -3.07 -70.06
C ILE A 33 26.40 -4.19 -71.09
N ALA A 34 25.39 -4.05 -71.97
CA ALA A 34 25.11 -5.01 -73.04
C ALA A 34 26.05 -4.86 -74.26
N THR A 35 26.79 -3.75 -74.34
CA THR A 35 27.78 -3.49 -75.40
C THR A 35 29.23 -3.58 -74.88
N ALA A 36 29.42 -4.07 -73.65
CA ALA A 36 30.74 -4.34 -73.05
C ALA A 36 31.36 -5.69 -73.46
N GLY A 37 30.54 -6.61 -73.98
CA GLY A 37 30.88 -8.04 -74.13
C GLY A 37 30.76 -8.81 -72.81
N ASP A 38 30.54 -10.13 -72.90
CA ASP A 38 30.31 -10.97 -71.71
C ASP A 38 31.51 -10.98 -70.76
N GLU A 39 32.73 -11.10 -71.27
CA GLU A 39 33.97 -11.04 -70.48
C GLU A 39 34.07 -9.73 -69.68
N GLY A 40 33.83 -8.59 -70.33
CA GLY A 40 33.83 -7.28 -69.70
C GLY A 40 32.72 -7.10 -68.67
N MET A 41 31.51 -7.60 -68.97
CA MET A 41 30.39 -7.61 -68.04
C MET A 41 30.70 -8.44 -66.79
N TYR A 42 31.23 -9.65 -66.95
CA TYR A 42 31.58 -10.51 -65.82
C TYR A 42 32.73 -9.92 -64.99
N ALA A 43 33.78 -9.39 -65.62
CA ALA A 43 34.87 -8.72 -64.91
C ALA A 43 34.38 -7.48 -64.12
N LEU A 44 33.42 -6.73 -64.65
CA LEU A 44 32.79 -5.62 -63.92
C LEU A 44 31.97 -6.08 -62.72
N PHE A 45 31.17 -7.14 -62.85
CA PHE A 45 30.42 -7.65 -61.70
C PHE A 45 31.33 -8.31 -60.67
N GLU A 46 32.40 -8.98 -61.09
CA GLU A 46 33.39 -9.58 -60.19
C GLU A 46 34.21 -8.52 -59.44
N SER A 47 34.64 -7.44 -60.11
CA SER A 47 35.36 -6.33 -59.45
C SER A 47 34.54 -5.68 -58.34
N LEU A 48 33.20 -5.65 -58.45
CA LEU A 48 32.28 -5.14 -57.44
C LEU A 48 32.02 -6.12 -56.27
N HIS A 49 32.58 -7.34 -56.30
CA HIS A 49 32.50 -8.32 -55.22
C HIS A 49 33.88 -8.79 -54.70
N CYS A 50 34.96 -8.56 -55.45
CA CYS A 50 36.31 -8.97 -55.08
C CYS A 50 36.93 -8.03 -54.02
N ILE A 51 36.86 -8.42 -52.74
CA ILE A 51 37.37 -7.61 -51.61
C ILE A 51 38.86 -7.23 -51.76
N PRO A 52 39.79 -8.10 -52.22
CA PRO A 52 41.18 -7.70 -52.47
C PRO A 52 41.30 -6.58 -53.50
N PHE A 53 40.60 -6.68 -54.64
CA PHE A 53 40.60 -5.67 -55.70
C PHE A 53 39.98 -4.34 -55.22
N LEU A 54 38.89 -4.40 -54.45
CA LEU A 54 38.22 -3.24 -53.86
C LEU A 54 39.00 -2.52 -52.75
N ARG A 55 40.10 -3.10 -52.26
CA ARG A 55 40.97 -2.50 -51.23
C ARG A 55 42.19 -1.77 -51.79
N ASP A 56 42.53 -1.94 -53.06
CA ASP A 56 43.67 -1.25 -53.69
C ASP A 56 43.19 -0.10 -54.59
N GLU A 57 43.39 1.13 -54.10
CA GLU A 57 43.05 2.36 -54.81
C GLU A 57 43.78 2.52 -56.15
N ASN A 58 44.95 1.88 -56.32
CA ASN A 58 45.70 1.92 -57.58
C ASN A 58 45.04 1.02 -58.63
N LEU A 59 44.67 -0.21 -58.27
CA LEU A 59 43.95 -1.14 -59.16
C LEU A 59 42.59 -0.56 -59.61
N LEU A 60 41.88 0.10 -58.68
CA LEU A 60 40.62 0.78 -59.00
C LEU A 60 40.83 1.93 -60.00
N ARG A 61 41.89 2.73 -59.82
CA ARG A 61 42.21 3.85 -60.72
C ARG A 61 42.72 3.39 -62.09
N GLU A 62 43.59 2.39 -62.14
CA GLU A 62 44.23 1.92 -63.37
C GLU A 62 43.28 1.06 -64.22
N HIS A 63 42.40 0.28 -63.59
CA HIS A 63 41.59 -0.72 -64.31
C HIS A 63 40.07 -0.51 -64.22
N LEU A 64 39.53 0.07 -63.14
CA LEU A 64 38.07 0.17 -62.97
C LEU A 64 37.47 1.51 -63.44
N ASP A 65 38.07 2.64 -63.07
CA ASP A 65 37.40 3.96 -63.21
C ASP A 65 37.02 4.30 -64.66
N GLN A 66 37.89 4.01 -65.63
CA GLN A 66 37.63 4.28 -67.04
C GLN A 66 36.45 3.44 -67.61
N PRO A 67 36.44 2.10 -67.55
CA PRO A 67 35.30 1.31 -68.02
C PRO A 67 34.02 1.55 -67.19
N PHE A 68 34.15 1.74 -65.88
CA PHE A 68 33.00 2.01 -64.99
C PHE A 68 32.35 3.38 -65.23
N LYS A 69 33.12 4.37 -65.71
CA LYS A 69 32.62 5.65 -66.24
C LYS A 69 31.97 5.48 -67.61
N MET A 70 32.60 4.75 -68.53
CA MET A 70 32.11 4.54 -69.89
C MET A 70 30.78 3.77 -69.94
N VAL A 71 30.65 2.68 -69.18
CA VAL A 71 29.43 1.84 -69.17
C VAL A 71 28.20 2.55 -68.61
N GLN A 72 28.41 3.66 -67.88
CA GLN A 72 27.37 4.46 -67.23
C GLN A 72 26.99 5.75 -67.98
N SER A 73 27.41 5.92 -69.24
CA SER A 73 27.02 7.09 -70.03
C SER A 73 25.53 7.07 -70.40
N LYS A 74 25.06 6.01 -71.08
CA LYS A 74 23.66 5.87 -71.55
C LYS A 74 22.66 5.62 -70.42
N LYS A 75 22.98 4.66 -69.53
CA LYS A 75 22.11 4.24 -68.41
C LYS A 75 22.97 3.97 -67.18
N LYS A 76 22.58 4.54 -66.04
CA LYS A 76 23.31 4.33 -64.78
C LYS A 76 23.15 2.88 -64.30
N LEU A 77 24.27 2.25 -63.93
CA LEU A 77 24.31 0.86 -63.47
C LEU A 77 23.54 0.72 -62.15
N LYS A 78 22.64 -0.28 -62.07
CA LYS A 78 21.91 -0.66 -60.86
C LYS A 78 22.09 -2.15 -60.59
N ILE A 79 22.32 -2.51 -59.32
CA ILE A 79 22.41 -3.90 -58.84
C ILE A 79 21.31 -4.14 -57.81
N PRO A 80 20.57 -5.28 -57.86
CA PRO A 80 19.40 -5.53 -57.00
C PRO A 80 19.71 -6.06 -55.59
N ALA A 81 20.99 -6.29 -55.27
CA ALA A 81 21.47 -6.81 -53.99
C ALA A 81 22.68 -5.99 -53.50
N TYR A 82 23.00 -6.08 -52.20
CA TYR A 82 24.11 -5.32 -51.61
C TYR A 82 25.46 -5.94 -52.00
N ALA A 83 26.10 -5.38 -53.02
CA ALA A 83 27.44 -5.79 -53.44
C ALA A 83 28.51 -5.14 -52.53
N PRO A 84 29.63 -5.84 -52.20
CA PRO A 84 30.73 -5.29 -51.41
C PRO A 84 31.27 -3.95 -51.93
N GLY A 85 31.33 -3.78 -53.25
CA GLY A 85 31.72 -2.52 -53.91
C GLY A 85 30.82 -1.32 -53.58
N MET A 86 29.56 -1.53 -53.16
CA MET A 86 28.72 -0.44 -52.66
C MET A 86 29.30 0.12 -51.36
N ALA A 87 29.60 -0.74 -50.37
CA ALA A 87 30.14 -0.31 -49.10
C ALA A 87 31.55 0.30 -49.25
N ALA A 88 32.41 -0.34 -50.05
CA ALA A 88 33.75 0.17 -50.37
C ALA A 88 33.69 1.60 -50.94
N PHE A 89 32.78 1.85 -51.89
CA PHE A 89 32.72 3.13 -52.59
C PHE A 89 32.00 4.24 -51.82
N LEU A 90 31.19 3.95 -50.79
CA LEU A 90 30.69 4.98 -49.87
C LEU A 90 31.84 5.75 -49.18
N PHE A 91 32.96 5.08 -48.91
CA PHE A 91 34.17 5.63 -48.30
C PHE A 91 35.20 6.16 -49.33
N SER A 92 34.88 6.17 -50.62
CA SER A 92 35.78 6.65 -51.67
C SER A 92 35.73 8.17 -51.80
N ARG A 93 36.91 8.80 -52.01
CA ARG A 93 37.01 10.23 -52.36
C ARG A 93 36.61 10.51 -53.82
N GLU A 94 36.49 9.48 -54.68
CA GLU A 94 36.08 9.61 -56.08
C GLU A 94 34.56 9.78 -56.19
N GLU A 95 34.11 10.89 -56.79
CA GLU A 95 32.69 11.26 -56.88
C GLU A 95 31.91 10.24 -57.73
N LEU A 96 32.50 9.71 -58.80
CA LEU A 96 31.82 8.75 -59.67
C LEU A 96 31.52 7.42 -58.96
N ARG A 97 32.45 6.96 -58.10
CA ARG A 97 32.32 5.75 -57.29
C ARG A 97 31.31 5.94 -56.15
N SER A 98 31.55 6.94 -55.31
CA SER A 98 30.68 7.25 -54.16
C SER A 98 29.25 7.60 -54.61
N GLY A 99 29.11 8.46 -55.60
CA GLY A 99 27.83 8.81 -56.20
C GLY A 99 27.08 7.62 -56.80
N TRP A 100 27.77 6.56 -57.27
CA TRP A 100 27.12 5.29 -57.64
C TRP A 100 26.63 4.49 -56.43
N ALA A 101 27.44 4.41 -55.37
CA ALA A 101 27.10 3.67 -54.15
C ALA A 101 25.83 4.20 -53.48
N TYR A 102 25.76 5.51 -53.15
CA TYR A 102 24.57 6.13 -52.54
C TYR A 102 23.30 5.91 -53.39
N ARG A 103 23.40 6.02 -54.73
CA ARG A 103 22.26 5.80 -55.65
C ARG A 103 21.81 4.33 -55.72
N ASN A 104 22.74 3.38 -55.59
CA ASN A 104 22.41 1.95 -55.59
C ASN A 104 21.80 1.54 -54.25
N MET A 105 22.47 1.85 -53.15
CA MET A 105 22.05 1.47 -51.80
C MET A 105 20.66 2.03 -51.47
N ASN A 106 20.36 3.27 -51.87
CA ASN A 106 19.01 3.84 -51.70
C ASN A 106 17.96 3.25 -52.64
N SER A 107 18.34 2.67 -53.78
CA SER A 107 17.39 1.98 -54.66
C SER A 107 16.96 0.60 -54.15
N ILE A 108 17.72 0.00 -53.23
CA ILE A 108 17.35 -1.24 -52.54
C ILE A 108 16.41 -0.89 -51.38
N LYS A 109 15.17 -1.41 -51.45
CA LYS A 109 14.11 -1.17 -50.45
C LYS A 109 14.18 -2.09 -49.23
N ARG A 110 14.74 -3.30 -49.36
CA ARG A 110 14.89 -4.25 -48.25
C ARG A 110 16.08 -3.88 -47.35
N PRO A 111 16.07 -4.25 -46.06
CA PRO A 111 17.25 -4.10 -45.21
C PRO A 111 18.41 -5.01 -45.67
N LEU A 112 19.59 -4.70 -45.14
CA LEU A 112 20.76 -5.57 -45.11
C LEU A 112 20.47 -6.85 -44.31
N THR A 113 21.05 -7.96 -44.73
CA THR A 113 21.11 -9.20 -43.94
C THR A 113 22.47 -9.35 -43.24
N GLY A 114 22.54 -10.17 -42.19
CA GLY A 114 23.80 -10.42 -41.46
C GLY A 114 24.97 -10.88 -42.33
N PRO A 115 24.80 -11.85 -43.25
CA PRO A 115 25.87 -12.25 -44.19
C PRO A 115 26.30 -11.13 -45.14
N GLU A 116 25.37 -10.28 -45.62
CA GLU A 116 25.72 -9.10 -46.42
C GLU A 116 26.50 -8.07 -45.61
N PHE A 117 26.25 -7.96 -44.30
CA PHE A 117 27.04 -7.11 -43.43
C PHE A 117 28.46 -7.66 -43.21
N GLU A 118 28.60 -8.91 -42.75
CA GLU A 118 29.93 -9.50 -42.43
C GLU A 118 30.86 -9.58 -43.65
N TYR A 119 30.35 -9.98 -44.82
CA TYR A 119 31.19 -10.11 -46.02
C TYR A 119 31.20 -8.86 -46.90
N GLY A 120 30.12 -8.07 -46.91
CA GLY A 120 29.98 -6.92 -47.82
C GLY A 120 30.30 -5.57 -47.20
N VAL A 121 30.04 -5.35 -45.91
CA VAL A 121 30.10 -4.02 -45.26
C VAL A 121 31.27 -3.91 -44.28
N LYS A 122 31.33 -4.84 -43.31
CA LYS A 122 32.30 -4.88 -42.22
C LYS A 122 33.76 -4.71 -42.68
N PRO A 123 34.25 -5.38 -43.74
CA PRO A 123 35.66 -5.28 -44.15
C PRO A 123 36.08 -3.90 -44.67
N PHE A 124 35.13 -3.03 -45.02
CA PHE A 124 35.38 -1.65 -45.45
C PHE A 124 35.06 -0.64 -44.35
N LEU A 125 34.05 -0.94 -43.52
CA LEU A 125 33.69 -0.14 -42.35
C LEU A 125 34.83 -0.13 -41.33
N GLU A 126 35.31 -1.30 -40.86
CA GLU A 126 36.42 -1.41 -39.89
C GLU A 126 37.69 -0.74 -40.42
N SER A 127 38.03 -0.98 -41.69
CA SER A 127 39.19 -0.36 -42.36
C SER A 127 39.07 1.17 -42.48
N SER A 128 37.84 1.72 -42.49
CA SER A 128 37.60 3.16 -42.51
C SER A 128 37.57 3.77 -41.11
N MET A 129 37.10 3.01 -40.11
CA MET A 129 37.14 3.41 -38.70
C MET A 129 38.58 3.59 -38.18
N HIS A 130 39.53 2.76 -38.64
CA HIS A 130 40.94 2.94 -38.35
C HIS A 130 41.54 4.25 -38.92
N ARG A 131 40.94 4.82 -39.99
CA ARG A 131 41.37 6.09 -40.60
C ARG A 131 40.76 7.34 -39.93
N VAL A 132 39.91 7.16 -38.92
CA VAL A 132 39.32 8.24 -38.11
C VAL A 132 39.49 8.02 -36.60
N ASN A 133 40.19 6.97 -36.17
CA ASN A 133 40.58 6.80 -34.78
C ASN A 133 41.49 7.95 -34.32
N VAL A 134 41.42 8.36 -33.04
CA VAL A 134 42.22 9.46 -32.48
C VAL A 134 43.73 9.33 -32.73
N LEU A 135 44.27 8.11 -32.82
CA LEU A 135 45.70 7.88 -33.10
C LEU A 135 46.10 8.07 -34.58
N SER A 136 45.12 8.14 -35.48
CA SER A 136 45.31 8.09 -36.94
C SER A 136 44.22 8.87 -37.70
N LEU A 137 43.83 10.02 -37.17
CA LEU A 137 42.67 10.83 -37.60
C LEU A 137 42.92 11.57 -38.93
N GLU A 138 42.34 11.08 -40.04
CA GLU A 138 42.22 11.84 -41.29
C GLU A 138 41.06 12.86 -41.22
N MET A 139 41.36 14.11 -40.84
CA MET A 139 40.34 15.17 -40.70
C MET A 139 39.48 15.37 -41.96
N ASP A 140 40.10 15.43 -43.15
CA ASP A 140 39.39 15.60 -44.43
C ASP A 140 38.45 14.43 -44.78
N PHE A 141 38.72 13.24 -44.23
CA PHE A 141 37.94 12.03 -44.49
C PHE A 141 36.76 11.88 -43.51
N LEU A 142 36.83 12.51 -42.33
CA LEU A 142 35.84 12.38 -41.26
C LEU A 142 34.37 12.67 -41.70
N PRO A 143 34.08 13.68 -42.54
CA PRO A 143 32.72 13.89 -43.07
C PRO A 143 32.28 12.78 -44.04
N THR A 144 33.20 12.26 -44.86
CA THR A 144 32.92 11.14 -45.78
C THR A 144 32.62 9.86 -44.99
N PHE A 145 33.40 9.61 -43.93
CA PHE A 145 33.19 8.48 -43.03
C PHE A 145 31.81 8.49 -42.39
N TRP A 146 31.41 9.58 -41.71
CA TRP A 146 30.14 9.60 -40.98
C TRP A 146 28.92 9.55 -41.90
N LYS A 147 28.97 10.20 -43.07
CA LYS A 147 27.93 10.10 -44.10
C LYS A 147 27.77 8.68 -44.67
N ALA A 148 28.88 7.95 -44.82
CA ALA A 148 28.86 6.55 -45.21
C ALA A 148 28.29 5.64 -44.11
N VAL A 149 28.66 5.86 -42.84
CA VAL A 149 28.10 5.14 -41.69
C VAL A 149 26.60 5.37 -41.56
N HIS A 150 26.13 6.61 -41.67
CA HIS A 150 24.71 6.96 -41.67
C HIS A 150 23.94 6.22 -42.77
N GLN A 151 24.47 6.21 -44.00
CA GLN A 151 23.88 5.48 -45.12
C GLN A 151 23.82 3.96 -44.86
N ILE A 152 24.83 3.36 -44.23
CA ILE A 152 24.83 1.94 -43.82
C ILE A 152 23.77 1.67 -42.75
N LEU A 153 23.77 2.44 -41.65
CA LEU A 153 22.84 2.27 -40.52
C LEU A 153 21.38 2.41 -40.96
N SER A 154 21.08 3.32 -41.90
CA SER A 154 19.73 3.51 -42.48
C SER A 154 19.15 2.26 -43.18
N LYS A 155 19.96 1.22 -43.41
CA LYS A 155 19.58 -0.04 -44.06
C LYS A 155 19.58 -1.24 -43.12
N MET A 156 19.83 -1.06 -41.81
CA MET A 156 19.89 -2.17 -40.85
C MET A 156 18.56 -2.35 -40.10
N THR A 157 18.25 -3.59 -39.73
CA THR A 157 17.24 -3.86 -38.68
C THR A 157 17.90 -3.87 -37.30
N LYS A 158 17.09 -3.85 -36.24
CA LYS A 158 17.54 -4.06 -34.87
C LYS A 158 18.47 -5.28 -34.75
N ASP A 159 18.06 -6.44 -35.26
CA ASP A 159 18.75 -7.70 -35.03
C ASP A 159 20.14 -7.72 -35.68
N VAL A 160 20.26 -7.15 -36.89
CA VAL A 160 21.54 -7.04 -37.60
C VAL A 160 22.45 -5.98 -36.93
N LEU A 161 21.88 -4.91 -36.40
CA LEU A 161 22.60 -3.90 -35.62
C LEU A 161 23.17 -4.52 -34.32
N SER A 162 22.31 -5.17 -33.52
CA SER A 162 22.68 -5.85 -32.27
C SER A 162 23.77 -6.90 -32.48
N ALA A 163 23.63 -7.76 -33.51
CA ALA A 163 24.57 -8.84 -33.76
C ALA A 163 25.94 -8.34 -34.26
N HIS A 164 25.97 -7.34 -35.15
CA HIS A 164 27.18 -7.02 -35.91
C HIS A 164 27.85 -5.70 -35.52
N ILE A 165 27.12 -4.61 -35.24
CA ILE A 165 27.73 -3.30 -34.90
C ILE A 165 28.46 -3.37 -33.54
N ARG A 166 27.96 -4.20 -32.62
CA ARG A 166 28.60 -4.48 -31.32
C ARG A 166 29.90 -5.30 -31.44
N SER A 167 30.17 -5.91 -32.61
CA SER A 167 31.37 -6.72 -32.88
C SER A 167 32.51 -5.98 -33.58
N LEU A 168 32.34 -4.69 -33.87
CA LEU A 168 33.33 -3.88 -34.59
C LEU A 168 34.49 -3.47 -33.69
N GLU A 169 35.72 -3.58 -34.21
CA GLU A 169 36.92 -3.00 -33.61
C GLU A 169 37.51 -1.92 -34.57
N PRO A 170 37.70 -0.66 -34.12
CA PRO A 170 37.32 -0.10 -32.83
C PRO A 170 35.78 0.01 -32.64
N ASN A 171 35.32 0.26 -31.42
CA ASN A 171 33.91 0.40 -31.07
C ASN A 171 33.28 1.68 -31.68
N LEU A 172 32.30 1.53 -32.57
CA LEU A 172 31.63 2.63 -33.28
C LEU A 172 30.89 3.61 -32.35
N TYR A 173 30.30 3.12 -31.26
CA TYR A 173 29.53 3.92 -30.31
C TYR A 173 30.45 4.90 -29.55
N THR A 174 31.61 4.42 -29.09
CA THR A 174 32.58 5.26 -28.38
C THR A 174 33.41 6.13 -29.33
N LEU A 175 33.69 5.68 -30.54
CA LEU A 175 34.41 6.45 -31.58
C LEU A 175 33.72 7.79 -31.88
N ALA A 176 32.38 7.82 -31.89
CA ALA A 176 31.62 9.05 -32.02
C ALA A 176 31.88 10.06 -30.88
N MET A 177 32.12 9.59 -29.65
CA MET A 177 32.38 10.47 -28.52
C MET A 177 33.68 11.27 -28.66
N GLU A 178 34.64 10.73 -29.42
CA GLU A 178 35.91 11.38 -29.74
C GLU A 178 35.76 12.48 -30.82
N HIS A 179 34.64 12.49 -31.57
CA HIS A 179 34.45 13.34 -32.75
C HIS A 179 33.51 14.54 -32.54
N TRP A 180 32.72 14.59 -31.47
CA TRP A 180 31.79 15.71 -31.22
C TRP A 180 32.47 17.07 -31.06
N GLN A 181 33.70 17.10 -30.53
CA GLN A 181 34.46 18.34 -30.32
C GLN A 181 35.32 18.75 -31.53
N LEU A 182 35.30 17.98 -32.63
CA LEU A 182 36.06 18.29 -33.84
C LEU A 182 35.27 19.23 -34.76
N ASP A 183 35.92 20.28 -35.24
CA ASP A 183 35.32 21.30 -36.10
C ASP A 183 35.36 20.90 -37.59
N ALA A 184 34.53 19.92 -37.96
CA ALA A 184 34.38 19.47 -39.35
C ALA A 184 32.91 19.13 -39.69
N SER A 185 32.61 18.95 -40.98
CA SER A 185 31.26 18.91 -41.54
C SER A 185 30.50 17.58 -41.35
N HIS A 186 30.78 16.85 -40.27
CA HIS A 186 30.19 15.53 -39.96
C HIS A 186 28.99 15.56 -38.99
N PHE A 187 28.74 16.68 -38.30
CA PHE A 187 27.82 16.73 -37.15
C PHE A 187 26.40 16.18 -37.44
N ALA A 188 25.81 16.52 -38.59
CA ALA A 188 24.45 16.11 -38.93
C ALA A 188 24.33 14.59 -39.21
N ASP A 189 25.32 14.01 -39.91
CA ASP A 189 25.36 12.56 -40.12
C ASP A 189 25.62 11.81 -38.80
N MET A 190 26.42 12.37 -37.89
CA MET A 190 26.61 11.81 -36.54
C MET A 190 25.34 11.83 -35.68
N THR A 191 24.60 12.95 -35.65
CA THR A 191 23.34 12.98 -34.87
C THR A 191 22.28 12.07 -35.49
N ALA A 192 22.22 11.95 -36.83
CA ALA A 192 21.38 10.98 -37.50
C ALA A 192 21.78 9.52 -37.19
N CYS A 193 23.08 9.21 -37.13
CA CYS A 193 23.57 7.91 -36.64
C CYS A 193 23.07 7.62 -35.22
N TYR A 194 23.23 8.57 -34.29
CA TYR A 194 22.75 8.41 -32.91
C TYR A 194 21.22 8.22 -32.84
N THR A 195 20.45 9.00 -33.60
CA THR A 195 18.99 8.82 -33.76
C THR A 195 18.63 7.39 -34.15
N ILE A 196 19.33 6.80 -35.13
CA ILE A 196 19.08 5.41 -35.57
C ILE A 196 19.47 4.41 -34.46
N LEU A 197 20.67 4.52 -33.89
CA LEU A 197 21.17 3.58 -32.88
C LEU A 197 20.27 3.56 -31.62
N LEU A 198 19.91 4.74 -31.12
CA LEU A 198 19.04 4.93 -29.94
C LEU A 198 17.60 4.46 -30.17
N THR A 199 17.13 4.48 -31.41
CA THR A 199 15.78 4.02 -31.78
C THR A 199 15.71 2.51 -32.01
N LEU A 200 16.71 1.93 -32.68
CA LEU A 200 16.69 0.51 -33.06
C LEU A 200 17.16 -0.45 -31.95
N SER A 201 18.27 -0.14 -31.25
CA SER A 201 18.68 -0.89 -30.06
C SER A 201 19.25 0.02 -28.96
N PRO A 202 18.37 0.65 -28.15
CA PRO A 202 18.81 1.44 -27.00
C PRO A 202 19.57 0.61 -25.96
N ALA A 203 19.32 -0.70 -25.87
CA ALA A 203 20.04 -1.59 -24.95
C ALA A 203 21.50 -1.77 -25.36
N ASP A 204 21.78 -2.12 -26.63
CA ASP A 204 23.14 -2.28 -27.12
C ASP A 204 23.91 -0.96 -27.13
N PHE A 205 23.25 0.17 -27.41
CA PHE A 205 23.85 1.49 -27.28
C PHE A 205 24.37 1.73 -25.85
N TRP A 206 23.53 1.56 -24.82
CA TRP A 206 23.93 1.82 -23.44
C TRP A 206 24.94 0.81 -22.88
N ASP A 207 24.88 -0.45 -23.34
CA ASP A 207 25.92 -1.45 -23.06
C ASP A 207 27.27 -1.07 -23.67
N ALA A 208 27.30 -0.71 -24.97
CA ALA A 208 28.52 -0.41 -25.71
C ALA A 208 29.18 0.93 -25.32
N MET A 209 28.42 1.83 -24.71
CA MET A 209 28.92 3.08 -24.09
C MET A 209 29.58 2.84 -22.72
N GLY A 210 29.35 1.69 -22.08
CA GLY A 210 30.04 1.24 -20.87
C GLY A 210 29.98 2.23 -19.71
N GLY A 211 31.11 2.88 -19.42
CA GLY A 211 31.23 3.86 -18.33
C GLY A 211 30.72 5.26 -18.66
N ILE A 212 30.42 5.57 -19.93
CA ILE A 212 29.98 6.92 -20.35
C ILE A 212 28.51 7.11 -19.99
N ASN A 213 28.25 7.88 -18.92
CA ASN A 213 26.88 8.17 -18.51
C ASN A 213 26.18 9.16 -19.46
N GLY A 214 24.84 9.16 -19.46
CA GLY A 214 24.06 9.97 -20.40
C GLY A 214 24.25 11.48 -20.28
N GLN A 215 24.65 12.01 -19.11
CA GLN A 215 24.95 13.44 -18.96
C GLN A 215 26.16 13.84 -19.81
N HIS A 216 27.23 13.01 -19.82
CA HIS A 216 28.40 13.27 -20.65
C HIS A 216 28.08 13.19 -22.15
N VAL A 217 27.11 12.36 -22.56
CA VAL A 217 26.63 12.31 -23.96
C VAL A 217 25.95 13.62 -24.34
N VAL A 218 25.00 14.09 -23.52
CA VAL A 218 24.29 15.36 -23.75
C VAL A 218 25.24 16.56 -23.78
N GLU A 219 26.13 16.66 -22.80
CA GLU A 219 27.09 17.77 -22.71
C GLU A 219 28.06 17.79 -23.90
N ASN A 220 28.49 16.63 -24.42
CA ASN A 220 29.37 16.60 -25.59
C ASN A 220 28.67 17.05 -26.87
N ILE A 221 27.46 16.55 -27.14
CA ILE A 221 26.73 16.89 -28.38
C ILE A 221 26.33 18.37 -28.35
N LEU A 222 25.80 18.87 -27.23
CA LEU A 222 25.29 20.25 -27.15
C LEU A 222 26.40 21.32 -27.09
N ARG A 223 27.60 20.98 -26.59
CA ARG A 223 28.77 21.90 -26.61
C ARG A 223 29.62 21.81 -27.88
N SER A 224 29.27 20.93 -28.83
CA SER A 224 30.02 20.78 -30.09
C SER A 224 30.26 22.12 -30.80
N PRO A 225 31.49 22.47 -31.21
CA PRO A 225 31.80 23.73 -31.89
C PRO A 225 30.96 23.96 -33.15
N VAL A 226 30.65 22.88 -33.88
CA VAL A 226 29.84 22.90 -35.10
C VAL A 226 28.40 23.32 -34.79
N LEU A 227 27.80 22.74 -33.74
CA LEU A 227 26.47 23.15 -33.28
C LEU A 227 26.48 24.59 -32.75
N GLN A 228 27.48 24.95 -31.95
CA GLN A 228 27.61 26.31 -31.41
C GLN A 228 27.74 27.38 -32.49
N ARG A 229 28.36 27.07 -33.63
CA ARG A 229 28.36 27.92 -34.83
C ARG A 229 26.96 28.00 -35.46
N LEU A 230 26.31 26.85 -35.69
CA LEU A 230 24.99 26.78 -36.33
C LEU A 230 23.88 27.49 -35.52
N LEU A 231 23.95 27.47 -34.19
CA LEU A 231 23.01 28.18 -33.31
C LEU A 231 23.21 29.72 -33.31
N ARG A 232 24.37 30.20 -33.78
CA ARG A 232 24.73 31.62 -33.90
C ARG A 232 24.61 32.16 -35.33
N GLU A 233 24.37 31.30 -36.31
CA GLU A 233 24.24 31.70 -37.70
C GLU A 233 22.94 32.48 -37.93
N THR A 234 23.05 33.56 -38.68
CA THR A 234 21.98 34.54 -38.96
C THR A 234 21.80 34.82 -40.46
N ARG A 235 22.64 34.25 -41.32
CA ARG A 235 22.49 34.31 -42.77
C ARG A 235 21.34 33.43 -43.25
N GLU A 236 20.43 34.00 -44.02
CA GLU A 236 19.27 33.30 -44.60
C GLU A 236 19.60 32.53 -45.90
N GLU A 237 20.88 32.52 -46.32
CA GLU A 237 21.36 31.96 -47.61
C GLU A 237 21.16 30.45 -47.76
N VAL A 238 21.08 29.71 -46.64
CA VAL A 238 20.87 28.24 -46.62
C VAL A 238 19.98 27.88 -45.42
N PRO A 239 18.91 27.06 -45.58
CA PRO A 239 18.11 26.60 -44.45
C PRO A 239 18.98 25.79 -43.48
N LEU A 240 18.92 26.11 -42.19
CA LEU A 240 19.80 25.53 -41.18
C LEU A 240 19.36 24.13 -40.70
N HIS A 241 18.10 23.71 -40.92
CA HIS A 241 17.54 22.40 -40.55
C HIS A 241 17.94 21.97 -39.12
N LEU A 242 17.67 22.82 -38.13
CA LEU A 242 18.08 22.58 -36.74
C LEU A 242 17.26 21.46 -36.08
N GLU A 243 16.04 21.25 -36.55
CA GLU A 243 15.12 20.18 -36.11
C GLU A 243 15.71 18.80 -36.43
N GLU A 244 16.23 18.62 -37.65
CA GLU A 244 16.91 17.39 -38.08
C GLU A 244 18.18 17.16 -37.25
N LYS A 245 18.96 18.21 -37.02
CA LYS A 245 20.24 18.16 -36.30
C LYS A 245 20.07 17.88 -34.80
N LEU A 246 18.94 18.24 -34.21
CA LEU A 246 18.57 17.97 -32.81
C LEU A 246 17.59 16.78 -32.66
N SER A 247 17.23 16.09 -33.75
CA SER A 247 16.28 14.96 -33.77
C SER A 247 16.62 13.83 -32.79
N TRP A 248 17.90 13.68 -32.42
CA TRP A 248 18.41 12.68 -31.49
C TRP A 248 17.88 12.83 -30.06
N VAL A 249 17.40 14.02 -29.67
CA VAL A 249 16.99 14.33 -28.29
C VAL A 249 15.84 13.44 -27.82
N LEU A 250 14.78 13.25 -28.61
CA LEU A 250 13.65 12.40 -28.19
C LEU A 250 13.96 10.89 -28.18
N PRO A 251 14.64 10.30 -29.19
CA PRO A 251 15.21 8.96 -29.09
C PRO A 251 16.08 8.76 -27.86
N PHE A 252 16.96 9.72 -27.55
CA PHE A 252 17.80 9.70 -26.36
C PHE A 252 16.96 9.65 -25.08
N MET A 253 16.01 10.59 -24.92
CA MET A 253 15.12 10.65 -23.76
C MET A 253 14.23 9.41 -23.60
N LYS A 254 13.90 8.70 -24.70
CA LYS A 254 13.18 7.42 -24.67
C LYS A 254 14.08 6.22 -24.36
N SER A 255 15.35 6.25 -24.77
CA SER A 255 16.32 5.15 -24.57
C SER A 255 16.74 4.94 -23.11
N MET A 256 16.81 6.02 -22.32
CA MET A 256 17.36 6.01 -20.96
C MET A 256 16.59 5.08 -20.02
N LYS A 257 17.29 4.32 -19.16
CA LYS A 257 16.65 3.59 -18.05
C LYS A 257 15.99 4.60 -17.08
N PRO A 258 14.72 4.43 -16.65
CA PRO A 258 14.00 5.43 -15.85
C PRO A 258 14.75 5.91 -14.60
N ALA A 259 15.41 5.01 -13.87
CA ALA A 259 16.20 5.34 -12.68
C ALA A 259 17.33 6.38 -12.92
N ASN A 260 17.82 6.47 -14.16
CA ASN A 260 18.95 7.31 -14.54
C ASN A 260 18.53 8.62 -15.23
N LEU A 261 17.24 8.97 -15.26
CA LEU A 261 16.72 10.10 -16.03
C LEU A 261 17.21 11.48 -15.57
N VAL A 262 17.34 11.71 -14.26
CA VAL A 262 17.50 13.07 -13.70
C VAL A 262 18.75 13.83 -14.20
N PRO A 263 19.98 13.30 -14.11
CA PRO A 263 21.17 14.09 -14.52
C PRO A 263 21.22 14.42 -16.03
N PRO A 264 20.95 13.48 -16.96
CA PRO A 264 20.86 13.80 -18.39
C PRO A 264 19.70 14.77 -18.70
N THR A 265 18.55 14.64 -18.03
CA THR A 265 17.43 15.58 -18.21
C THR A 265 17.85 16.99 -17.81
N ARG A 266 18.41 17.18 -16.60
CA ARG A 266 18.87 18.50 -16.15
C ARG A 266 19.88 19.11 -17.12
N ALA A 267 20.91 18.37 -17.51
CA ALA A 267 21.90 18.86 -18.47
C ALA A 267 21.31 19.23 -19.84
N MET A 268 20.29 18.50 -20.32
CA MET A 268 19.59 18.82 -21.56
C MET A 268 18.81 20.14 -21.43
N LEU A 269 18.06 20.31 -20.33
CA LEU A 269 17.18 21.47 -20.12
C LEU A 269 17.95 22.74 -19.73
N ASP A 270 19.06 22.62 -18.98
CA ASP A 270 19.96 23.74 -18.71
C ASP A 270 20.59 24.29 -20.01
N GLN A 271 20.85 23.43 -21.00
CA GLN A 271 21.29 23.88 -22.33
C GLN A 271 20.13 24.48 -23.15
N LEU A 272 19.07 23.71 -23.38
CA LEU A 272 17.99 24.06 -24.32
C LEU A 272 17.03 25.15 -23.81
N LEU A 273 16.71 25.15 -22.52
CA LEU A 273 15.70 26.05 -21.90
C LEU A 273 16.32 27.22 -21.10
N LYS A 274 17.65 27.24 -20.91
CA LYS A 274 18.35 28.37 -20.26
C LYS A 274 19.50 28.91 -21.12
N GLU A 275 20.57 28.14 -21.33
CA GLU A 275 21.80 28.65 -21.94
C GLU A 275 21.61 29.13 -23.39
N PHE A 276 20.90 28.39 -24.24
CA PHE A 276 20.65 28.82 -25.62
C PHE A 276 19.61 29.96 -25.72
N GLN A 277 18.84 30.19 -24.66
CA GLN A 277 17.85 31.26 -24.60
C GLN A 277 18.44 32.61 -24.14
N ASP A 278 19.65 32.63 -23.58
CA ASP A 278 20.38 33.84 -23.18
C ASP A 278 20.53 34.84 -24.35
N GLU A 279 20.16 36.10 -24.13
CA GLU A 279 20.30 37.17 -25.13
C GLU A 279 21.75 37.62 -25.31
N ASN A 280 22.55 37.57 -24.23
CA ASN A 280 23.93 38.03 -24.21
C ASN A 280 24.88 37.12 -25.01
N LYS A 281 24.47 35.88 -25.27
CA LYS A 281 25.29 34.88 -25.98
C LYS A 281 25.18 34.94 -27.51
N GLY A 282 24.25 35.71 -28.07
CA GLY A 282 24.17 35.96 -29.52
C GLY A 282 23.66 34.78 -30.36
N TYR A 283 22.80 33.92 -29.79
CA TYR A 283 22.12 32.86 -30.55
C TYR A 283 20.96 33.44 -31.39
N SER A 284 20.72 32.87 -32.58
CA SER A 284 19.72 33.38 -33.52
C SER A 284 18.28 33.08 -33.09
N ARG A 285 17.31 33.90 -33.50
CA ARG A 285 15.90 33.74 -33.09
C ARG A 285 15.30 32.39 -33.50
N TYR A 286 15.66 31.89 -34.68
CA TYR A 286 15.26 30.57 -35.16
C TYR A 286 15.88 29.46 -34.28
N ALA A 287 17.18 29.53 -33.98
CA ALA A 287 17.84 28.59 -33.07
C ALA A 287 17.20 28.57 -31.68
N LYS A 288 16.89 29.74 -31.10
CA LYS A 288 16.17 29.87 -29.82
C LYS A 288 14.83 29.13 -29.84
N ARG A 289 13.99 29.39 -30.85
CA ARG A 289 12.66 28.77 -30.98
C ARG A 289 12.71 27.25 -31.10
N ILE A 290 13.62 26.71 -31.92
CA ILE A 290 13.74 25.26 -32.13
C ILE A 290 14.31 24.58 -30.88
N CYS A 291 15.34 25.15 -30.25
CA CYS A 291 15.87 24.64 -28.98
C CYS A 291 14.83 24.70 -27.85
N TRP A 292 13.99 25.74 -27.81
CA TRP A 292 12.89 25.86 -26.85
C TRP A 292 11.86 24.73 -27.04
N SER A 293 11.31 24.57 -28.25
CA SER A 293 10.36 23.49 -28.56
C SER A 293 10.91 22.11 -28.22
N ILE A 294 12.13 21.78 -28.68
CA ILE A 294 12.74 20.47 -28.42
C ILE A 294 13.04 20.27 -26.92
N GLY A 295 13.37 21.32 -26.18
CA GLY A 295 13.52 21.28 -24.73
C GLY A 295 12.20 21.01 -23.99
N LEU A 296 11.09 21.62 -24.44
CA LEU A 296 9.75 21.34 -23.91
C LEU A 296 9.33 19.89 -24.19
N GLN A 297 9.50 19.42 -25.44
CA GLN A 297 9.23 18.03 -25.82
C GLN A 297 10.09 17.04 -25.00
N ALA A 298 11.36 17.37 -24.73
CA ALA A 298 12.26 16.55 -23.89
C ALA A 298 11.82 16.51 -22.42
N LEU A 299 11.41 17.63 -21.83
CA LEU A 299 10.87 17.72 -20.47
C LEU A 299 9.56 16.94 -20.35
N LEU A 300 8.61 17.14 -21.27
CA LEU A 300 7.35 16.40 -21.29
C LEU A 300 7.59 14.90 -21.41
N CYS A 301 8.52 14.47 -22.28
CA CYS A 301 8.92 13.07 -22.40
C CYS A 301 9.51 12.52 -21.08
N ALA A 302 10.31 13.29 -20.35
CA ALA A 302 10.85 12.87 -19.05
C ALA A 302 9.74 12.67 -18.00
N LEU A 303 8.81 13.63 -17.91
CA LEU A 303 7.67 13.58 -16.98
C LEU A 303 6.71 12.44 -17.31
N GLN A 304 6.36 12.26 -18.59
CA GLN A 304 5.52 11.14 -19.03
C GLN A 304 6.16 9.78 -18.73
N ARG A 305 7.46 9.60 -18.99
CA ARG A 305 8.18 8.34 -18.67
C ARG A 305 8.28 8.08 -17.18
N ALA A 306 8.38 9.12 -16.35
CA ALA A 306 8.24 8.99 -14.91
C ALA A 306 6.80 8.56 -14.52
N ARG A 307 5.77 9.16 -15.12
CA ARG A 307 4.34 8.86 -14.85
C ARG A 307 3.96 7.44 -15.28
N THR A 308 4.57 6.88 -16.32
CA THR A 308 4.36 5.48 -16.72
C THR A 308 5.18 4.50 -15.88
N SER A 309 6.48 4.74 -15.73
CA SER A 309 7.45 3.67 -15.42
C SER A 309 8.10 3.75 -14.04
N LEU A 310 7.90 4.83 -13.30
CA LEU A 310 8.42 4.99 -11.93
C LEU A 310 7.29 4.91 -10.91
N ARG A 311 7.55 4.27 -9.78
CA ARG A 311 6.64 4.28 -8.63
C ARG A 311 7.24 5.24 -7.61
N GLY A 312 6.87 6.52 -7.71
CA GLY A 312 7.08 7.54 -6.66
C GLY A 312 8.52 7.75 -6.18
N ASP A 313 9.50 7.30 -6.94
CA ASP A 313 10.92 7.26 -6.57
C ASP A 313 11.51 8.66 -6.36
N THR A 314 12.68 8.75 -5.71
CA THR A 314 13.47 10.00 -5.59
C THR A 314 13.71 10.69 -6.94
N VAL A 315 13.79 9.90 -8.02
CA VAL A 315 13.87 10.36 -9.41
C VAL A 315 12.66 11.21 -9.81
N VAL A 316 11.45 10.84 -9.37
CA VAL A 316 10.21 11.61 -9.60
C VAL A 316 10.29 12.95 -8.86
N VAL A 317 10.69 12.93 -7.58
CA VAL A 317 10.84 14.12 -6.77
C VAL A 317 11.80 15.11 -7.44
N HIS A 318 12.99 14.66 -7.85
CA HIS A 318 13.97 15.54 -8.50
C HIS A 318 13.56 16.03 -9.90
N LEU A 319 12.76 15.27 -10.67
CA LEU A 319 12.18 15.77 -11.93
C LEU A 319 11.15 16.89 -11.66
N VAL A 320 10.29 16.72 -10.66
CA VAL A 320 9.33 17.76 -10.23
C VAL A 320 10.06 18.99 -9.66
N GLU A 321 11.17 18.80 -8.93
CA GLU A 321 12.02 19.90 -8.47
C GLU A 321 12.67 20.68 -9.62
N ILE A 322 13.08 20.03 -10.72
CA ILE A 322 13.60 20.72 -11.91
C ILE A 322 12.52 21.65 -12.48
N VAL A 323 11.29 21.20 -12.66
CA VAL A 323 10.21 22.09 -13.12
C VAL A 323 9.99 23.23 -12.11
N SER A 324 9.82 22.89 -10.84
CA SER A 324 9.44 23.82 -9.74
C SER A 324 10.50 24.87 -9.40
N LYS A 325 11.79 24.57 -9.57
CA LYS A 325 12.90 25.47 -9.21
C LYS A 325 13.59 26.09 -10.43
N ASP A 326 13.76 25.33 -11.51
CA ASP A 326 14.64 25.70 -12.62
C ASP A 326 13.90 26.32 -13.83
N HIS A 327 12.61 26.01 -14.04
CA HIS A 327 11.93 26.34 -15.31
C HIS A 327 10.51 26.95 -15.19
N ILE A 328 9.80 26.79 -14.08
CA ILE A 328 8.38 27.20 -13.94
C ILE A 328 8.09 28.64 -14.38
N HIS A 329 8.96 29.61 -14.09
CA HIS A 329 8.71 31.00 -14.44
C HIS A 329 8.69 31.21 -15.97
N ASN A 330 9.68 30.67 -16.68
CA ASN A 330 9.77 30.75 -18.14
C ASN A 330 8.60 29.99 -18.80
N LEU A 331 8.21 28.85 -18.22
CA LEU A 331 7.02 28.11 -18.66
C LEU A 331 5.74 28.95 -18.54
N MET A 332 5.54 29.67 -17.42
CA MET A 332 4.36 30.53 -17.26
C MET A 332 4.44 31.81 -18.13
N GLN A 333 5.62 32.23 -18.55
CA GLN A 333 5.80 33.34 -19.48
C GLN A 333 5.37 32.97 -20.91
N GLU A 334 5.58 31.73 -21.35
CA GLU A 334 5.07 31.23 -22.64
C GLU A 334 3.54 31.29 -22.72
N LEU A 335 2.85 31.09 -21.59
CA LEU A 335 1.39 31.11 -21.49
C LEU A 335 0.81 32.52 -21.19
N ASP A 336 1.59 33.60 -21.23
CA ASP A 336 1.04 34.93 -20.92
C ASP A 336 0.15 35.47 -22.04
N GLY A 337 -1.17 35.39 -21.82
CA GLY A 337 -2.18 35.69 -22.84
C GLY A 337 -3.00 34.48 -23.27
N ILE A 338 -2.69 33.27 -22.77
CA ILE A 338 -3.45 32.03 -23.04
C ILE A 338 -4.95 32.19 -22.73
N GLU A 339 -5.32 33.05 -21.76
CA GLU A 339 -6.71 33.34 -21.42
C GLU A 339 -7.52 33.99 -22.56
N LYS A 340 -6.85 34.44 -23.63
CA LYS A 340 -7.44 35.10 -24.81
C LYS A 340 -7.39 34.23 -26.07
N LYS A 341 -6.95 32.96 -25.96
CA LYS A 341 -6.85 32.01 -27.07
C LYS A 341 -7.90 30.90 -26.91
N THR A 342 -8.74 30.72 -27.93
CA THR A 342 -9.55 29.49 -28.08
C THR A 342 -8.63 28.28 -28.33
N GLU A 343 -9.15 27.06 -28.16
CA GLU A 343 -8.40 25.80 -28.41
C GLU A 343 -7.64 25.82 -29.74
N LEU A 344 -8.30 26.25 -30.83
CA LEU A 344 -7.73 26.34 -32.19
C LEU A 344 -6.67 27.44 -32.38
N GLN A 345 -6.41 28.25 -31.36
CA GLN A 345 -5.41 29.34 -31.33
C GLN A 345 -4.26 29.06 -30.36
N VAL A 346 -4.33 27.99 -29.57
CA VAL A 346 -3.21 27.48 -28.76
C VAL A 346 -2.18 26.88 -29.73
N ASP A 347 -0.92 27.29 -29.63
CA ASP A 347 0.14 26.74 -30.48
C ASP A 347 0.85 25.53 -29.85
N GLU A 348 1.68 24.84 -30.63
CA GLU A 348 2.37 23.62 -30.18
C GLU A 348 3.24 23.86 -28.93
N GLN A 349 3.84 25.05 -28.79
CA GLN A 349 4.74 25.36 -27.69
C GLN A 349 3.93 25.59 -26.41
N GLU A 350 2.82 26.33 -26.50
CA GLU A 350 1.86 26.48 -25.40
C GLU A 350 1.24 25.14 -24.97
N GLN A 351 0.79 24.31 -25.91
CA GLN A 351 0.22 23.01 -25.61
C GLN A 351 1.22 22.09 -24.90
N LEU A 352 2.49 22.09 -25.32
CA LEU A 352 3.55 21.37 -24.61
C LEU A 352 3.73 21.88 -23.17
N VAL A 353 3.64 23.19 -22.93
CA VAL A 353 3.69 23.74 -21.56
C VAL A 353 2.46 23.32 -20.74
N LEU A 354 1.26 23.37 -21.32
CA LEU A 354 0.01 22.94 -20.68
C LEU A 354 0.10 21.46 -20.23
N ASP A 355 0.58 20.57 -21.11
CA ASP A 355 0.82 19.16 -20.76
C ASP A 355 1.96 18.97 -19.74
N ILE A 356 2.99 19.82 -19.73
CA ILE A 356 4.05 19.83 -18.70
C ILE A 356 3.45 20.18 -17.33
N ILE A 357 2.53 21.16 -17.25
CA ILE A 357 1.83 21.50 -16.01
C ILE A 357 1.02 20.29 -15.51
N GLU A 358 0.15 19.73 -16.36
CA GLU A 358 -0.68 18.57 -15.99
C GLU A 358 0.17 17.42 -15.42
N ASN A 359 1.22 17.03 -16.16
CA ASN A 359 2.06 15.91 -15.78
C ASN A 359 2.89 16.20 -14.51
N THR A 360 3.31 17.45 -14.28
CA THR A 360 4.05 17.83 -13.06
C THR A 360 3.18 17.75 -11.81
N LEU A 361 1.95 18.28 -11.87
CA LEU A 361 1.00 18.23 -10.75
C LEU A 361 0.54 16.79 -10.45
N ALA A 362 0.25 16.01 -11.49
CA ALA A 362 -0.15 14.61 -11.35
C ALA A 362 0.98 13.72 -10.78
N LEU A 363 2.25 13.99 -11.13
CA LEU A 363 3.40 13.32 -10.53
C LEU A 363 3.56 13.65 -9.04
N ASP A 364 3.38 14.91 -8.66
CA ASP A 364 3.51 15.35 -7.27
C ASP A 364 2.48 14.65 -6.34
N ILE A 365 1.21 14.62 -6.76
CA ILE A 365 0.14 13.88 -6.08
C ILE A 365 0.46 12.38 -5.98
N ARG A 366 1.09 11.79 -7.01
CA ARG A 366 1.56 10.41 -6.99
C ARG A 366 2.70 10.18 -5.99
N THR A 367 3.60 11.15 -5.78
CA THR A 367 4.61 11.06 -4.70
C THR A 367 3.95 11.09 -3.31
N LEU A 368 2.93 11.94 -3.09
CA LEU A 368 2.14 11.94 -1.87
C LEU A 368 1.42 10.61 -1.63
N SER A 369 0.78 10.06 -2.67
CA SER A 369 0.12 8.75 -2.61
C SER A 369 1.09 7.63 -2.24
N GLN A 370 2.31 7.65 -2.80
CA GLN A 370 3.31 6.64 -2.47
C GLN A 370 3.88 6.82 -1.07
N ALA A 371 4.17 8.05 -0.65
CA ALA A 371 4.62 8.31 0.73
C ALA A 371 3.59 7.77 1.75
N ARG A 372 2.29 7.87 1.46
CA ARG A 372 1.23 7.25 2.28
C ARG A 372 1.37 5.73 2.34
N GLN A 373 1.54 5.07 1.18
CA GLN A 373 1.63 3.61 1.09
C GLN A 373 2.91 3.05 1.74
N VAL A 374 4.04 3.74 1.58
CA VAL A 374 5.31 3.38 2.23
C VAL A 374 5.14 3.45 3.75
N ILE A 375 4.60 4.56 4.28
CA ILE A 375 4.33 4.71 5.72
C ILE A 375 3.35 3.64 6.24
N LEU A 376 2.34 3.23 5.47
CA LEU A 376 1.44 2.13 5.85
C LEU A 376 2.15 0.78 5.93
N THR A 377 3.11 0.52 5.03
CA THR A 377 3.76 -0.80 4.88
C THR A 377 5.01 -0.93 5.77
N THR A 378 5.92 0.05 5.73
CA THR A 378 7.22 0.01 6.44
C THR A 378 7.18 0.69 7.80
N LYS A 379 6.22 1.62 8.03
CA LYS A 379 6.13 2.54 9.18
C LYS A 379 7.22 3.63 9.24
N GLU A 380 8.07 3.69 8.21
CA GLU A 380 9.17 4.64 8.08
C GLU A 380 9.01 5.49 6.80
N LEU A 381 9.93 6.42 6.58
CA LEU A 381 10.07 7.15 5.33
C LEU A 381 11.57 7.35 5.07
N GLU A 382 12.07 6.77 3.98
CA GLU A 382 13.52 6.72 3.69
C GLU A 382 14.13 8.10 3.43
N THR A 383 13.35 9.02 2.85
CA THR A 383 13.75 10.40 2.58
C THR A 383 13.35 11.34 3.71
N ASN A 384 14.32 12.15 4.18
CA ASN A 384 14.02 13.27 5.09
C ASN A 384 13.34 14.46 4.36
N ASP A 385 13.30 14.43 3.02
CA ASP A 385 12.75 15.47 2.18
C ASP A 385 11.22 15.57 2.29
N ALA A 386 10.78 16.47 3.18
CA ALA A 386 9.76 17.46 2.87
C ALA A 386 8.55 16.97 2.03
N VAL A 387 7.83 15.98 2.55
CA VAL A 387 6.60 15.40 1.95
C VAL A 387 5.64 16.51 1.48
N GLY A 388 5.36 16.53 0.16
CA GLY A 388 4.45 17.50 -0.47
C GLY A 388 4.95 18.95 -0.52
N LEU A 389 6.24 19.17 -0.80
CA LEU A 389 6.82 20.54 -0.85
C LEU A 389 7.74 20.85 -2.03
N SER A 390 8.30 19.84 -2.71
CA SER A 390 9.21 20.03 -3.88
C SER A 390 8.54 20.84 -5.00
N SER A 391 7.24 20.63 -5.18
CA SER A 391 6.35 21.21 -6.20
C SER A 391 5.75 22.58 -5.85
N LEU A 392 5.93 23.09 -4.62
CA LEU A 392 5.05 24.14 -4.08
C LEU A 392 5.04 25.43 -4.90
N GLN A 393 6.14 25.73 -5.62
CA GLN A 393 6.22 26.87 -6.54
C GLN A 393 5.54 26.60 -7.89
N THR A 394 5.57 25.37 -8.41
CA THR A 394 4.73 24.96 -9.56
C THR A 394 3.26 25.23 -9.26
N TRP A 395 2.75 24.70 -8.15
CA TRP A 395 1.36 24.90 -7.71
C TRP A 395 0.99 26.39 -7.63
N LYS A 396 1.76 27.16 -6.86
CA LYS A 396 1.46 28.58 -6.63
C LYS A 396 1.59 29.42 -7.89
N THR A 397 2.61 29.22 -8.71
CA THR A 397 2.78 30.02 -9.93
C THR A 397 1.67 29.70 -10.94
N ALA A 398 1.38 28.43 -11.20
CA ALA A 398 0.33 28.03 -12.15
C ALA A 398 -1.07 28.53 -11.72
N ILE A 399 -1.45 28.35 -10.44
CA ILE A 399 -2.73 28.83 -9.91
C ILE A 399 -2.80 30.37 -9.94
N ARG A 400 -1.69 31.07 -9.68
CA ARG A 400 -1.67 32.55 -9.69
C ARG A 400 -1.74 33.15 -11.08
N SER A 401 -1.24 32.44 -12.10
CA SER A 401 -1.40 32.79 -13.52
C SER A 401 -2.82 32.62 -14.05
N LEU A 402 -3.74 31.98 -13.30
CA LEU A 402 -5.16 31.92 -13.68
C LEU A 402 -5.77 33.34 -13.68
N LYS A 403 -6.23 33.74 -14.86
CA LYS A 403 -7.05 34.92 -15.16
C LYS A 403 -8.38 34.44 -15.73
N SER A 404 -9.42 35.27 -15.71
CA SER A 404 -10.68 34.96 -16.38
C SER A 404 -10.53 35.02 -17.91
N GLY A 405 -11.05 34.01 -18.60
CA GLY A 405 -10.89 33.81 -20.04
C GLY A 405 -11.10 32.34 -20.43
N HIS A 406 -10.46 31.90 -21.51
CA HIS A 406 -10.58 30.54 -22.04
C HIS A 406 -9.98 29.44 -21.15
N ALA A 407 -10.48 28.21 -21.33
CA ALA A 407 -10.34 27.11 -20.38
C ALA A 407 -8.97 26.40 -20.36
N SER A 408 -8.06 26.64 -21.31
CA SER A 408 -6.86 25.81 -21.54
C SER A 408 -5.95 25.60 -20.31
N LEU A 409 -5.61 26.69 -19.61
CA LEU A 409 -4.80 26.63 -18.37
C LEU A 409 -5.56 26.01 -17.18
N PRO A 410 -6.79 26.45 -16.81
CA PRO A 410 -7.52 25.79 -15.73
C PRO A 410 -7.81 24.31 -16.02
N THR A 411 -8.09 23.91 -17.26
CA THR A 411 -8.23 22.50 -17.67
C THR A 411 -6.97 21.70 -17.38
N SER A 412 -5.78 22.24 -17.68
CA SER A 412 -4.50 21.55 -17.44
C SER A 412 -4.19 21.41 -15.95
N ILE A 413 -4.53 22.43 -15.14
CA ILE A 413 -4.39 22.37 -13.68
C ILE A 413 -5.37 21.34 -13.10
N VAL A 414 -6.65 21.41 -13.46
CA VAL A 414 -7.73 20.53 -12.95
C VAL A 414 -7.57 19.08 -13.43
N SER A 415 -7.02 18.85 -14.62
CA SER A 415 -6.60 17.51 -15.08
C SER A 415 -5.44 16.98 -14.23
N GLY A 416 -4.48 17.84 -13.88
CA GLY A 416 -3.33 17.51 -13.03
C GLY A 416 -3.71 17.10 -11.60
N ILE A 417 -4.85 17.54 -11.07
CA ILE A 417 -5.29 17.24 -9.70
C ILE A 417 -6.17 16.00 -9.55
N ASP A 418 -6.50 15.30 -10.64
CA ASP A 418 -7.37 14.12 -10.70
C ASP A 418 -7.13 13.08 -9.58
N GLY A 419 -5.87 12.80 -9.26
CA GLY A 419 -5.47 11.81 -8.23
C GLY A 419 -5.76 12.19 -6.77
N LEU A 420 -6.30 13.39 -6.48
CA LEU A 420 -6.58 13.80 -5.08
C LEU A 420 -7.68 12.96 -4.41
N LEU A 421 -8.68 12.48 -5.16
CA LEU A 421 -9.84 11.78 -4.59
C LEU A 421 -9.48 10.49 -3.82
N HIS A 422 -8.37 9.83 -4.18
CA HIS A 422 -7.89 8.63 -3.47
C HIS A 422 -6.91 8.94 -2.31
N LEU A 423 -6.84 10.19 -1.84
CA LEU A 423 -6.03 10.58 -0.69
C LEU A 423 -6.91 10.90 0.53
N GLU A 424 -6.55 10.30 1.66
CA GLU A 424 -7.22 10.53 2.95
C GLU A 424 -6.18 10.55 4.09
N LYS A 425 -6.48 11.31 5.14
CA LYS A 425 -5.63 11.47 6.32
C LYS A 425 -5.44 10.15 7.06
N PHE A 426 -4.29 9.96 7.68
CA PHE A 426 -4.05 8.83 8.59
C PHE A 426 -5.01 8.88 9.78
N THR A 427 -5.67 7.76 10.09
CA THR A 427 -6.58 7.69 11.25
C THR A 427 -5.82 7.74 12.56
N PRO A 428 -6.45 8.12 13.70
CA PRO A 428 -5.78 8.14 15.00
C PRO A 428 -5.13 6.79 15.39
N ARG A 429 -5.68 5.66 14.94
CA ARG A 429 -5.11 4.32 15.16
C ARG A 429 -3.88 4.06 14.27
N GLN A 430 -3.90 4.51 13.02
CA GLN A 430 -2.72 4.43 12.13
C GLN A 430 -1.59 5.35 12.62
N MET A 431 -1.92 6.56 13.09
CA MET A 431 -0.96 7.51 13.64
C MET A 431 -0.21 6.98 14.88
N GLN A 432 -0.78 6.05 15.65
CA GLN A 432 -0.07 5.41 16.77
C GLN A 432 1.11 4.55 16.32
N ALA A 433 1.10 4.01 15.08
CA ALA A 433 2.12 3.09 14.59
C ALA A 433 3.36 3.79 14.01
N ALA A 434 3.21 5.01 13.47
CA ALA A 434 4.25 5.73 12.73
C ALA A 434 4.16 7.27 12.93
N ARG A 435 3.93 7.70 14.18
CA ARG A 435 3.44 9.05 14.53
C ARG A 435 4.13 10.20 13.78
N GLN A 436 5.45 10.31 13.87
CA GLN A 436 6.19 11.42 13.25
C GLN A 436 6.02 11.46 11.71
N HIS A 437 5.98 10.31 11.05
CA HIS A 437 5.82 10.23 9.59
C HIS A 437 4.36 10.52 9.18
N THR A 438 3.39 9.95 9.89
CA THR A 438 1.95 10.22 9.64
C THR A 438 1.56 11.67 9.92
N GLU A 439 2.09 12.30 10.97
CA GLU A 439 1.89 13.73 11.25
C GLU A 439 2.52 14.60 10.15
N LYS A 440 3.77 14.32 9.73
CA LYS A 440 4.41 15.01 8.60
C LYS A 440 3.60 14.90 7.31
N TRP A 441 3.10 13.69 6.99
CA TRP A 441 2.32 13.44 5.78
C TRP A 441 0.96 14.16 5.81
N ASN A 442 0.22 14.09 6.92
CA ASN A 442 -1.04 14.82 7.08
C ASN A 442 -0.83 16.33 6.89
N HIS A 443 0.21 16.93 7.47
CA HIS A 443 0.55 18.34 7.24
C HIS A 443 0.97 18.64 5.79
N GLY A 444 1.55 17.69 5.07
CA GLY A 444 1.76 17.79 3.62
C GLY A 444 0.44 17.89 2.87
N TYR A 445 -0.45 16.94 3.13
CA TYR A 445 -1.76 16.86 2.49
C TYR A 445 -2.67 18.07 2.80
N ASP A 446 -2.76 18.50 4.07
CA ASP A 446 -3.54 19.68 4.48
C ASP A 446 -3.11 20.97 3.76
N ARG A 447 -1.80 21.14 3.49
CA ARG A 447 -1.31 22.31 2.75
C ARG A 447 -1.64 22.25 1.27
N LEU A 448 -1.68 21.06 0.66
CA LEU A 448 -2.13 20.89 -0.71
C LEU A 448 -3.64 21.14 -0.84
N LEU A 449 -4.44 20.61 0.07
CA LEU A 449 -5.88 20.90 0.16
C LEU A 449 -6.14 22.41 0.35
N THR A 450 -5.33 23.08 1.18
CA THR A 450 -5.42 24.53 1.38
C THR A 450 -5.19 25.31 0.07
N LEU A 451 -4.25 24.89 -0.79
CA LEU A 451 -4.06 25.50 -2.11
C LEU A 451 -5.22 25.22 -3.07
N VAL A 452 -5.71 23.98 -3.07
CA VAL A 452 -6.82 23.57 -3.95
C VAL A 452 -8.12 24.29 -3.58
N GLY A 453 -8.41 24.46 -2.28
CA GLY A 453 -9.50 25.32 -1.82
C GLY A 453 -9.20 26.81 -2.06
N GLN A 454 -8.31 27.38 -1.25
CA GLN A 454 -8.17 28.84 -1.05
C GLN A 454 -7.35 29.57 -2.10
N GLU A 455 -6.63 28.88 -2.99
CA GLU A 455 -5.98 29.53 -4.15
C GLU A 455 -6.61 29.11 -5.50
N LEU A 456 -7.09 27.86 -5.67
CA LEU A 456 -7.67 27.38 -6.95
C LEU A 456 -9.20 27.50 -7.02
N LEU A 457 -9.96 26.85 -6.13
CA LEU A 457 -11.42 26.86 -6.22
C LEU A 457 -12.00 28.26 -6.02
N ASP A 458 -11.48 29.03 -5.06
CA ASP A 458 -11.85 30.44 -4.84
C ASP A 458 -11.61 31.32 -6.10
N ARG A 459 -10.70 30.94 -7.00
CA ARG A 459 -10.50 31.62 -8.30
C ARG A 459 -11.48 31.17 -9.37
N LEU A 460 -11.79 29.88 -9.42
CA LEU A 460 -12.80 29.34 -10.35
C LEU A 460 -14.21 29.83 -9.97
N GLU A 461 -14.51 29.99 -8.69
CA GLU A 461 -15.78 30.58 -8.22
C GLU A 461 -15.95 32.03 -8.68
N ALA A 462 -14.84 32.74 -8.96
CA ALA A 462 -14.85 34.11 -9.48
C ALA A 462 -14.94 34.23 -11.03
N PHE A 463 -15.06 33.12 -11.76
CA PHE A 463 -15.26 33.13 -13.23
C PHE A 463 -16.73 33.39 -13.58
N SER A 464 -17.02 33.71 -14.85
CA SER A 464 -18.41 33.77 -15.33
C SER A 464 -19.00 32.37 -15.55
N ALA A 465 -20.33 32.24 -15.49
CA ALA A 465 -21.02 31.00 -15.82
C ALA A 465 -20.64 30.47 -17.22
N GLU A 466 -20.45 31.35 -18.21
CA GLU A 466 -19.99 31.00 -19.57
C GLU A 466 -18.58 30.37 -19.56
N GLN A 467 -17.64 30.94 -18.79
CA GLN A 467 -16.28 30.42 -18.64
C GLN A 467 -16.25 29.08 -17.88
N LEU A 468 -17.14 28.91 -16.91
CA LEU A 468 -17.31 27.64 -16.19
C LEU A 468 -18.00 26.56 -17.05
N VAL A 469 -18.88 26.95 -17.97
CA VAL A 469 -19.44 26.07 -19.00
C VAL A 469 -18.36 25.63 -19.99
N GLU A 470 -17.52 26.53 -20.49
CA GLU A 470 -16.37 26.18 -21.35
C GLU A 470 -15.44 25.19 -20.63
N LEU A 471 -15.09 25.49 -19.37
CA LEU A 471 -14.27 24.61 -18.53
C LEU A 471 -14.92 23.25 -18.23
N TYR A 472 -16.26 23.13 -18.22
CA TYR A 472 -16.95 21.87 -17.95
C TYR A 472 -17.28 21.07 -19.23
N GLN A 473 -17.20 21.68 -20.41
CA GLN A 473 -17.22 20.94 -21.68
C GLN A 473 -15.96 20.09 -21.85
N GLU A 474 -14.81 20.57 -21.35
CA GLU A 474 -13.55 19.84 -21.32
C GLU A 474 -13.61 18.57 -20.45
N GLN A 475 -13.61 17.40 -21.07
CA GLN A 475 -13.81 16.11 -20.38
C GLN A 475 -12.76 15.85 -19.28
N LYS A 476 -11.51 16.31 -19.49
CA LYS A 476 -10.44 16.27 -18.47
C LYS A 476 -10.79 17.11 -17.23
N ALA A 477 -11.29 18.34 -17.45
CA ALA A 477 -11.62 19.28 -16.40
C ALA A 477 -12.90 18.91 -15.65
N ALA A 478 -13.95 18.48 -16.37
CA ALA A 478 -15.17 17.96 -15.79
C ALA A 478 -14.89 16.78 -14.83
N ARG A 479 -14.02 15.85 -15.24
CA ARG A 479 -13.53 14.75 -14.38
C ARG A 479 -12.81 15.28 -13.12
N GLY A 480 -11.87 16.20 -13.26
CA GLY A 480 -11.15 16.76 -12.11
C GLY A 480 -12.06 17.52 -11.12
N LEU A 481 -12.99 18.35 -11.62
CA LEU A 481 -13.99 19.04 -10.79
C LEU A 481 -14.94 18.05 -10.09
N VAL A 482 -15.42 17.02 -10.78
CA VAL A 482 -16.27 15.99 -10.15
C VAL A 482 -15.48 15.18 -9.12
N ASN A 483 -14.20 14.88 -9.33
CA ASN A 483 -13.36 14.25 -8.31
C ASN A 483 -13.24 15.13 -7.04
N LEU A 484 -13.13 16.46 -7.18
CA LEU A 484 -13.16 17.38 -6.03
C LEU A 484 -14.54 17.43 -5.36
N LEU A 485 -15.64 17.38 -6.12
CA LEU A 485 -16.99 17.32 -5.57
C LEU A 485 -17.21 16.04 -4.75
N PHE A 486 -16.62 14.92 -5.14
CA PHE A 486 -16.69 13.65 -4.40
C PHE A 486 -15.72 13.58 -3.21
N SER A 487 -14.94 14.63 -2.92
CA SER A 487 -13.98 14.66 -1.82
C SER A 487 -14.62 14.37 -0.44
N GLY A 488 -13.88 13.64 0.40
CA GLY A 488 -14.22 13.45 1.82
C GLY A 488 -13.85 14.66 2.70
N GLU A 489 -13.07 15.60 2.20
CA GLU A 489 -12.70 16.83 2.91
C GLU A 489 -13.78 17.89 2.67
N GLY A 490 -14.68 18.05 3.64
CA GLY A 490 -15.93 18.82 3.48
C GLY A 490 -15.77 20.28 3.01
N HIS A 491 -14.61 20.90 3.22
CA HIS A 491 -14.34 22.25 2.70
C HIS A 491 -14.14 22.25 1.17
N ILE A 492 -13.37 21.29 0.63
CA ILE A 492 -13.20 21.10 -0.82
C ILE A 492 -14.54 20.78 -1.48
N HIS A 493 -15.34 19.92 -0.86
CA HIS A 493 -16.68 19.59 -1.35
C HIS A 493 -17.58 20.85 -1.47
N GLN A 494 -17.59 21.72 -0.45
CA GLN A 494 -18.42 22.94 -0.46
C GLN A 494 -17.90 24.00 -1.45
N SER A 495 -16.59 24.27 -1.51
CA SER A 495 -16.02 25.19 -2.51
C SER A 495 -16.25 24.69 -3.94
N THR A 496 -16.12 23.39 -4.20
CA THR A 496 -16.41 22.82 -5.52
C THR A 496 -17.90 22.92 -5.88
N LEU A 497 -18.77 22.71 -4.90
CA LEU A 497 -20.20 22.92 -5.09
C LEU A 497 -20.51 24.40 -5.39
N ALA A 498 -19.83 25.36 -4.75
CA ALA A 498 -20.01 26.79 -5.05
C ALA A 498 -19.63 27.14 -6.50
N VAL A 499 -18.53 26.59 -7.03
CA VAL A 499 -18.18 26.69 -8.46
C VAL A 499 -19.32 26.15 -9.34
N PHE A 500 -19.90 24.99 -9.02
CA PHE A 500 -21.03 24.45 -9.80
C PHE A 500 -22.33 25.24 -9.66
N LYS A 501 -22.58 25.91 -8.52
CA LYS A 501 -23.71 26.84 -8.39
C LYS A 501 -23.55 28.06 -9.30
N ASN A 502 -22.35 28.66 -9.36
CA ASN A 502 -22.08 29.77 -10.28
C ASN A 502 -22.21 29.32 -11.75
N LEU A 503 -21.69 28.14 -12.11
CA LEU A 503 -21.87 27.54 -13.44
C LEU A 503 -23.35 27.40 -13.83
N SER A 504 -24.17 26.84 -12.93
CA SER A 504 -25.57 26.50 -13.23
C SER A 504 -26.57 27.65 -13.02
N GLY A 505 -26.20 28.66 -12.22
CA GLY A 505 -27.10 29.70 -11.72
C GLY A 505 -28.03 29.26 -10.58
N GLU A 506 -27.89 28.04 -10.07
CA GLU A 506 -28.83 27.40 -9.14
C GLU A 506 -28.31 27.36 -7.69
N ASP A 507 -29.10 27.84 -6.73
CA ASP A 507 -28.73 27.86 -5.30
C ASP A 507 -28.76 26.48 -4.63
N ASN A 508 -29.53 25.53 -5.14
CA ASN A 508 -29.74 24.22 -4.52
C ASN A 508 -28.84 23.14 -5.15
N ARG A 509 -28.32 22.22 -4.31
CA ARG A 509 -27.41 21.14 -4.73
C ARG A 509 -28.05 20.20 -5.77
N ARG A 510 -29.31 19.77 -5.54
CA ARG A 510 -30.03 18.89 -6.48
C ARG A 510 -30.27 19.58 -7.81
N ASP A 511 -30.62 20.86 -7.80
CA ASP A 511 -31.04 21.58 -9.01
C ASP A 511 -29.83 22.02 -9.84
N CYS A 512 -28.72 22.38 -9.19
CA CYS A 512 -27.39 22.48 -9.78
C CYS A 512 -26.94 21.16 -10.45
N LEU A 513 -27.09 20.01 -9.78
CA LEU A 513 -26.77 18.71 -10.37
C LEU A 513 -27.72 18.35 -11.54
N MET A 514 -29.00 18.71 -11.42
CA MET A 514 -30.01 18.56 -12.48
C MET A 514 -29.65 19.40 -13.71
N HIS A 515 -29.14 20.62 -13.54
CA HIS A 515 -28.60 21.44 -14.63
C HIS A 515 -27.46 20.70 -15.33
N LEU A 516 -26.45 20.22 -14.58
CA LEU A 516 -25.30 19.50 -15.16
C LEU A 516 -25.70 18.22 -15.91
N VAL A 517 -26.66 17.44 -15.38
CA VAL A 517 -27.17 16.23 -16.05
C VAL A 517 -28.01 16.58 -17.30
N LYS A 518 -28.73 17.70 -17.31
CA LYS A 518 -29.51 18.14 -18.49
C LYS A 518 -28.63 18.74 -19.60
N ALA A 519 -27.63 19.55 -19.25
CA ALA A 519 -26.77 20.25 -20.20
C ALA A 519 -25.59 19.38 -20.71
N PHE A 520 -25.03 18.51 -19.86
CA PHE A 520 -23.77 17.80 -20.14
C PHE A 520 -23.87 16.29 -19.86
N PHE A 521 -25.03 15.67 -20.09
CA PHE A 521 -25.41 14.31 -19.70
C PHE A 521 -24.26 13.27 -19.74
N SER A 522 -23.71 12.99 -20.94
CA SER A 522 -22.61 12.05 -21.12
C SER A 522 -21.35 12.43 -20.32
N THR A 523 -20.94 13.70 -20.36
CA THR A 523 -19.76 14.21 -19.65
C THR A 523 -19.92 14.09 -18.14
N THR A 524 -21.05 14.54 -17.58
CA THR A 524 -21.37 14.47 -16.16
C THR A 524 -21.42 13.03 -15.65
N LEU A 525 -22.17 12.14 -16.31
CA LEU A 525 -22.27 10.74 -15.88
C LEU A 525 -20.93 10.00 -16.03
N THR A 526 -20.16 10.26 -17.08
CA THR A 526 -18.82 9.68 -17.25
C THR A 526 -17.86 10.18 -16.18
N ALA A 527 -17.86 11.49 -15.86
CA ALA A 527 -17.02 12.06 -14.81
C ALA A 527 -17.37 11.49 -13.42
N VAL A 528 -18.66 11.34 -13.12
CA VAL A 528 -19.15 10.72 -11.88
C VAL A 528 -18.76 9.25 -11.79
N ALA A 529 -18.94 8.48 -12.87
CA ALA A 529 -18.53 7.08 -12.90
C ALA A 529 -17.01 6.90 -12.74
N ASN A 530 -16.19 7.84 -13.26
CA ASN A 530 -14.75 7.85 -12.99
C ASN A 530 -14.45 8.10 -11.50
N ALA A 531 -15.11 9.06 -10.85
CA ALA A 531 -14.95 9.31 -9.41
C ALA A 531 -15.34 8.07 -8.58
N GLN A 532 -16.47 7.43 -8.90
CA GLN A 532 -16.92 6.17 -8.29
C GLN A 532 -15.88 5.05 -8.47
N SER A 533 -15.32 4.91 -9.69
CA SER A 533 -14.26 3.95 -10.01
C SER A 533 -13.00 4.17 -9.15
N VAL A 534 -12.58 5.42 -8.96
CA VAL A 534 -11.42 5.78 -8.11
C VAL A 534 -11.67 5.40 -6.65
N ILE A 535 -12.86 5.66 -6.11
CA ILE A 535 -13.25 5.29 -4.74
C ILE A 535 -13.19 3.76 -4.57
N ALA A 536 -13.83 3.01 -5.47
CA ALA A 536 -13.85 1.56 -5.43
C ALA A 536 -12.43 0.96 -5.53
N LYS A 537 -11.66 1.37 -6.54
CA LYS A 537 -10.32 0.85 -6.84
C LYS A 537 -9.29 1.09 -5.74
N HIS A 538 -9.39 2.20 -5.01
CA HIS A 538 -8.43 2.57 -3.97
C HIS A 538 -8.91 2.28 -2.54
N HIS A 539 -10.13 1.76 -2.37
CA HIS A 539 -10.71 1.34 -1.09
C HIS A 539 -10.68 2.46 -0.01
N VAL A 540 -10.87 3.71 -0.43
CA VAL A 540 -10.80 4.89 0.44
C VAL A 540 -12.13 5.15 1.16
N PHE A 541 -12.07 5.36 2.47
CA PHE A 541 -13.27 5.55 3.29
C PHE A 541 -13.79 6.99 3.23
N ALA A 542 -12.89 7.98 3.31
CA ALA A 542 -13.26 9.39 3.46
C ALA A 542 -14.31 9.91 2.46
N PRO A 543 -14.27 9.60 1.14
CA PRO A 543 -15.28 10.10 0.19
C PRO A 543 -16.61 9.34 0.21
N CYS A 544 -16.74 8.20 0.92
CA CYS A 544 -17.90 7.31 0.78
C CYS A 544 -19.24 7.98 1.18
N SER A 545 -19.27 8.79 2.25
CA SER A 545 -20.48 9.54 2.63
C SER A 545 -20.86 10.64 1.63
N THR A 546 -19.88 11.23 0.93
CA THR A 546 -20.11 12.18 -0.16
C THR A 546 -20.63 11.45 -1.39
N PHE A 547 -20.04 10.30 -1.72
CA PHE A 547 -20.48 9.41 -2.81
C PHE A 547 -21.95 9.03 -2.68
N ILE A 548 -22.40 8.55 -1.51
CA ILE A 548 -23.80 8.20 -1.26
C ILE A 548 -24.72 9.40 -1.54
N LYS A 549 -24.39 10.57 -0.99
CA LYS A 549 -25.23 11.76 -1.06
C LYS A 549 -25.32 12.33 -2.48
N ILE A 550 -24.22 12.41 -3.21
CA ILE A 550 -24.22 12.95 -4.58
C ILE A 550 -24.78 11.93 -5.58
N SER A 551 -24.51 10.63 -5.41
CA SER A 551 -25.10 9.60 -6.28
C SER A 551 -26.61 9.46 -6.05
N THR A 552 -27.12 9.71 -4.83
CA THR A 552 -28.56 9.80 -4.54
C THR A 552 -29.21 10.96 -5.29
N ASP A 553 -28.62 12.15 -5.23
CA ASP A 553 -29.11 13.33 -5.96
C ASP A 553 -29.11 13.09 -7.47
N ILE A 554 -28.05 12.51 -8.03
CA ILE A 554 -27.94 12.22 -9.48
C ILE A 554 -28.96 11.17 -9.91
N LEU A 555 -29.12 10.07 -9.17
CA LEU A 555 -30.17 9.07 -9.45
C LEU A 555 -31.57 9.67 -9.35
N SER A 556 -31.80 10.61 -8.44
CA SER A 556 -33.05 11.39 -8.40
C SER A 556 -33.21 12.22 -9.67
N CYS A 557 -32.18 12.99 -10.08
CA CYS A 557 -32.23 13.78 -11.31
C CYS A 557 -32.48 12.93 -12.57
N LEU A 558 -32.02 11.68 -12.58
CA LEU A 558 -32.30 10.72 -13.66
C LEU A 558 -33.71 10.13 -13.59
N CYS A 559 -34.18 9.73 -12.40
CA CYS A 559 -35.27 8.75 -12.25
C CYS A 559 -36.51 9.24 -11.47
N ASP A 560 -36.50 10.43 -10.87
CA ASP A 560 -37.63 11.01 -10.11
C ASP A 560 -38.94 10.97 -10.93
N SER A 561 -40.05 10.68 -10.27
CA SER A 561 -41.38 10.61 -10.87
C SER A 561 -41.86 11.93 -11.49
N ASN A 562 -41.35 13.07 -11.01
CA ASN A 562 -41.86 14.40 -11.35
C ASN A 562 -41.04 15.09 -12.45
N ASP A 563 -39.71 15.07 -12.33
CA ASP A 563 -38.78 15.85 -13.16
C ASP A 563 -37.58 15.05 -13.70
N GLY A 564 -37.59 13.72 -13.51
CA GLY A 564 -36.50 12.81 -13.90
C GLY A 564 -36.21 12.82 -15.42
N VAL A 565 -34.94 13.00 -15.76
CA VAL A 565 -34.47 13.11 -17.16
C VAL A 565 -34.78 11.84 -17.97
N LEU A 566 -34.61 10.65 -17.41
CA LEU A 566 -34.85 9.38 -18.13
C LEU A 566 -36.34 9.05 -18.36
N ARG A 567 -37.26 9.83 -17.77
CA ARG A 567 -38.71 9.73 -18.02
C ARG A 567 -39.20 10.69 -19.08
N SER A 568 -38.43 11.75 -19.35
CA SER A 568 -38.82 12.89 -20.19
C SER A 568 -37.99 13.01 -21.48
N LYS A 569 -36.70 12.65 -21.44
CA LYS A 569 -35.78 12.55 -22.59
C LYS A 569 -35.64 11.09 -23.00
N THR A 570 -35.83 10.78 -24.29
CA THR A 570 -35.35 9.52 -24.87
C THR A 570 -33.86 9.68 -25.20
N ILE A 571 -33.00 8.84 -24.63
CA ILE A 571 -31.59 8.79 -25.04
C ILE A 571 -31.44 7.97 -26.33
N SER A 572 -30.60 8.42 -27.24
CA SER A 572 -30.39 7.82 -28.56
C SER A 572 -28.92 7.87 -29.02
N GLU A 573 -28.15 8.82 -28.51
CA GLU A 573 -26.71 8.94 -28.74
C GLU A 573 -25.95 7.83 -28.02
N GLU A 574 -25.00 7.21 -28.73
CA GLU A 574 -24.19 6.11 -28.20
C GLU A 574 -23.31 6.54 -27.01
N ALA A 575 -23.00 7.83 -26.90
CA ALA A 575 -22.30 8.42 -25.76
C ALA A 575 -23.19 8.46 -24.50
N ASP A 576 -24.40 9.02 -24.59
CA ASP A 576 -25.39 9.04 -23.50
C ASP A 576 -25.71 7.62 -23.00
N ILE A 577 -25.87 6.66 -23.92
CA ILE A 577 -26.16 5.26 -23.59
C ILE A 577 -25.00 4.63 -22.81
N LYS A 578 -23.77 4.76 -23.30
CA LYS A 578 -22.57 4.23 -22.60
C LYS A 578 -22.31 4.91 -21.26
N ALA A 579 -22.55 6.21 -21.16
CA ALA A 579 -22.37 6.95 -19.92
C ALA A 579 -23.37 6.51 -18.83
N LEU A 580 -24.62 6.18 -19.22
CA LEU A 580 -25.63 5.62 -18.30
C LEU A 580 -25.32 4.16 -17.91
N GLU A 581 -24.88 3.33 -18.86
CA GLU A 581 -24.41 1.96 -18.59
C GLU A 581 -23.23 1.96 -17.58
N LEU A 582 -22.22 2.80 -17.84
CA LEU A 582 -21.02 2.94 -16.99
C LEU A 582 -21.32 3.54 -15.60
N PHE A 583 -22.24 4.50 -15.51
CA PHE A 583 -22.68 5.06 -14.23
C PHE A 583 -23.39 4.02 -13.35
N TRP A 584 -24.26 3.18 -13.94
CA TRP A 584 -24.90 2.10 -13.20
C TRP A 584 -23.87 1.06 -12.72
N GLU A 585 -22.98 0.62 -13.60
CA GLU A 585 -21.87 -0.29 -13.29
C GLU A 585 -21.03 0.23 -12.11
N MET A 586 -20.43 1.43 -12.24
CA MET A 586 -19.53 1.97 -11.23
C MET A 586 -20.22 2.33 -9.91
N THR A 587 -21.52 2.68 -9.93
CA THR A 587 -22.31 2.86 -8.69
C THR A 587 -22.39 1.54 -7.90
N TRP A 588 -22.63 0.41 -8.58
CA TRP A 588 -22.68 -0.90 -7.94
C TRP A 588 -21.29 -1.43 -7.55
N THR A 589 -20.24 -1.16 -8.33
CA THR A 589 -18.85 -1.48 -7.95
C THR A 589 -18.42 -0.72 -6.68
N ALA A 590 -18.79 0.56 -6.54
CA ALA A 590 -18.54 1.33 -5.33
C ALA A 590 -19.35 0.81 -4.13
N LEU A 591 -20.62 0.44 -4.32
CA LEU A 591 -21.44 -0.20 -3.28
C LEU A 591 -20.85 -1.54 -2.83
N GLU A 592 -20.47 -2.44 -3.74
CA GLU A 592 -19.78 -3.70 -3.44
C GLU A 592 -18.56 -3.45 -2.54
N THR A 593 -17.72 -2.48 -2.91
CA THR A 593 -16.50 -2.17 -2.17
C THR A 593 -16.83 -1.63 -0.78
N ILE A 594 -17.90 -0.84 -0.61
CA ILE A 594 -18.37 -0.41 0.71
C ILE A 594 -18.85 -1.61 1.55
N PHE A 595 -19.70 -2.48 1.00
CA PHE A 595 -20.21 -3.67 1.71
C PHE A 595 -19.06 -4.58 2.17
N ARG A 596 -18.03 -4.75 1.33
CA ARG A 596 -16.80 -5.54 1.58
C ARG A 596 -15.85 -4.87 2.59
N GLN A 597 -15.50 -3.60 2.39
CA GLN A 597 -14.47 -2.90 3.19
C GLN A 597 -14.97 -2.32 4.52
N THR A 598 -16.28 -2.28 4.77
CA THR A 598 -16.84 -1.78 6.04
C THR A 598 -16.30 -2.51 7.29
N GLU A 599 -15.99 -3.81 7.21
CA GLU A 599 -15.35 -4.52 8.33
C GLU A 599 -13.90 -4.04 8.57
N PRO A 600 -12.97 -4.07 7.58
CA PRO A 600 -11.66 -3.41 7.67
C PRO A 600 -11.71 -1.97 8.16
N TRP A 601 -12.56 -1.11 7.57
CA TRP A 601 -12.67 0.30 7.95
C TRP A 601 -13.13 0.49 9.40
N SER A 602 -14.12 -0.28 9.88
CA SER A 602 -14.56 -0.21 11.29
C SER A 602 -13.42 -0.49 12.27
N ASN A 603 -12.45 -1.31 11.87
CA ASN A 603 -11.26 -1.62 12.67
C ASN A 603 -10.19 -0.50 12.65
N LEU A 604 -10.27 0.51 11.76
CA LEU A 604 -9.32 1.62 11.70
C LEU A 604 -9.50 2.67 12.82
N GLY A 605 -10.49 2.50 13.71
CA GLY A 605 -10.70 3.35 14.89
C GLY A 605 -11.52 4.60 14.62
N TYR A 606 -12.45 4.55 13.65
CA TYR A 606 -13.51 5.54 13.49
C TYR A 606 -14.53 5.46 14.63
N ASP A 607 -15.32 6.53 14.80
CA ASP A 607 -16.38 6.56 15.82
C ASP A 607 -17.51 5.57 15.51
N LYS A 608 -18.05 4.93 16.56
CA LYS A 608 -19.04 3.87 16.44
C LYS A 608 -20.41 4.37 15.95
N THR A 609 -20.86 5.56 16.37
CA THR A 609 -22.15 6.08 15.90
C THR A 609 -22.01 6.55 14.45
N MET A 610 -20.90 7.20 14.10
CA MET A 610 -20.59 7.55 12.72
C MET A 610 -20.57 6.32 11.78
N MET A 611 -19.92 5.22 12.18
CA MET A 611 -19.94 3.96 11.41
C MET A 611 -21.36 3.35 11.32
N GLN A 612 -22.15 3.41 12.40
CA GLN A 612 -23.51 2.88 12.42
C GLN A 612 -24.45 3.66 11.49
N ASP A 613 -24.37 4.99 11.51
CA ASP A 613 -25.19 5.85 10.65
C ASP A 613 -24.72 5.80 9.19
N PHE A 614 -23.41 5.67 8.92
CA PHE A 614 -22.87 5.38 7.58
C PHE A 614 -23.42 4.05 7.01
N CYS A 615 -23.52 3.00 7.83
CA CYS A 615 -24.14 1.74 7.41
C CYS A 615 -25.63 1.91 7.05
N ARG A 616 -26.35 2.83 7.73
CA ARG A 616 -27.76 3.14 7.42
C ARG A 616 -27.88 3.90 6.10
N GLU A 617 -27.11 4.98 5.94
CA GLU A 617 -26.99 5.72 4.67
C GLU A 617 -26.65 4.78 3.50
N THR A 618 -25.76 3.79 3.71
CA THR A 618 -25.39 2.78 2.71
C THR A 618 -26.56 1.85 2.35
N MET A 619 -27.26 1.29 3.33
CA MET A 619 -28.38 0.37 3.09
C MET A 619 -29.57 1.08 2.43
N ASP A 620 -29.87 2.31 2.84
CA ASP A 620 -30.94 3.10 2.24
C ASP A 620 -30.62 3.52 0.80
N PHE A 621 -29.36 3.88 0.54
CA PHE A 621 -28.90 4.18 -0.80
C PHE A 621 -28.93 2.94 -1.72
N ALA A 622 -28.43 1.78 -1.26
CA ALA A 622 -28.44 0.56 -2.07
C ALA A 622 -29.87 0.11 -2.44
N ASP A 623 -30.82 0.24 -1.52
CA ASP A 623 -32.24 -0.05 -1.77
C ASP A 623 -32.88 0.96 -2.76
N PHE A 624 -32.57 2.25 -2.60
CA PHE A 624 -33.01 3.30 -3.52
C PHE A 624 -32.45 3.12 -4.94
N VAL A 625 -31.16 2.79 -5.08
CA VAL A 625 -30.50 2.49 -6.35
C VAL A 625 -31.17 1.29 -7.02
N PHE A 626 -31.42 0.21 -6.26
CA PHE A 626 -32.04 -1.00 -6.81
C PHE A 626 -33.46 -0.75 -7.31
N ASP A 627 -34.25 0.08 -6.63
CA ASP A 627 -35.61 0.43 -7.10
C ASP A 627 -35.59 1.23 -8.43
N GLN A 628 -34.52 1.94 -8.76
CA GLN A 628 -34.39 2.64 -10.05
C GLN A 628 -34.09 1.71 -11.24
N TYR A 629 -33.69 0.45 -10.99
CA TYR A 629 -33.33 -0.55 -12.03
C TYR A 629 -34.35 -0.60 -13.17
N SER A 630 -35.64 -0.62 -12.85
CA SER A 630 -36.72 -0.81 -13.83
C SER A 630 -36.80 0.34 -14.85
N ILE A 631 -36.42 1.55 -14.45
CA ILE A 631 -36.44 2.76 -15.29
C ILE A 631 -35.24 2.74 -16.23
N ILE A 632 -34.04 2.51 -15.66
CA ILE A 632 -32.77 2.45 -16.40
C ILE A 632 -32.80 1.30 -17.41
N ALA A 633 -33.26 0.11 -17.02
CA ALA A 633 -33.40 -1.05 -17.90
C ALA A 633 -34.41 -0.81 -19.03
N HIS A 634 -35.54 -0.16 -18.76
CA HIS A 634 -36.51 0.20 -19.80
C HIS A 634 -35.92 1.21 -20.80
N THR A 635 -35.31 2.28 -20.33
CA THR A 635 -34.76 3.35 -21.18
C THR A 635 -33.57 2.85 -22.01
N LEU A 636 -32.66 2.04 -21.44
CA LEU A 636 -31.59 1.39 -22.20
C LEU A 636 -32.12 0.35 -23.19
N THR A 637 -33.15 -0.44 -22.84
CA THR A 637 -33.79 -1.38 -23.78
C THR A 637 -34.38 -0.64 -24.97
N SER A 638 -35.09 0.48 -24.74
CA SER A 638 -35.67 1.32 -25.79
C SER A 638 -34.58 1.88 -26.72
N ALA A 639 -33.54 2.47 -26.14
CA ALA A 639 -32.43 3.06 -26.88
C ALA A 639 -31.64 2.02 -27.72
N ARG A 640 -31.26 0.89 -27.11
CA ARG A 640 -30.56 -0.21 -27.80
C ARG A 640 -31.44 -0.84 -28.88
N SER A 641 -32.75 -0.98 -28.66
CA SER A 641 -33.69 -1.50 -29.68
C SER A 641 -33.80 -0.58 -30.89
N ALA A 642 -33.80 0.75 -30.69
CA ALA A 642 -33.82 1.73 -31.78
C ALA A 642 -32.55 1.70 -32.66
N GLN A 643 -31.43 1.25 -32.10
CA GLN A 643 -30.16 1.01 -32.81
C GLN A 643 -30.09 -0.38 -33.49
N GLY A 644 -31.11 -1.23 -33.38
CA GLY A 644 -31.07 -2.63 -33.83
C GLY A 644 -30.22 -3.56 -32.95
N GLY A 645 -29.96 -3.15 -31.70
CA GLY A 645 -29.14 -3.85 -30.72
C GLY A 645 -29.87 -4.90 -29.88
N LYS A 646 -29.26 -5.24 -28.75
CA LYS A 646 -29.64 -6.34 -27.85
C LYS A 646 -31.05 -6.23 -27.27
N GLY A 647 -31.69 -7.38 -27.07
CA GLY A 647 -33.06 -7.46 -26.53
C GLY A 647 -33.14 -7.19 -25.03
N GLY A 648 -34.32 -6.78 -24.53
CA GLY A 648 -34.48 -6.33 -23.14
C GLY A 648 -34.08 -7.33 -22.05
N LYS A 649 -34.15 -8.65 -22.30
CA LYS A 649 -33.60 -9.67 -21.38
C LYS A 649 -32.08 -9.62 -21.27
N GLU A 650 -31.37 -9.30 -22.36
CA GLU A 650 -29.91 -9.18 -22.36
C GLU A 650 -29.44 -7.87 -21.70
N VAL A 651 -30.18 -6.77 -21.92
CA VAL A 651 -29.97 -5.51 -21.20
C VAL A 651 -30.20 -5.71 -19.70
N GLY A 652 -31.28 -6.39 -19.31
CA GLY A 652 -31.53 -6.79 -17.93
C GLY A 652 -30.41 -7.66 -17.34
N LYS A 653 -29.90 -8.63 -18.12
CA LYS A 653 -28.75 -9.46 -17.67
C LYS A 653 -27.47 -8.65 -17.46
N ALA A 654 -27.16 -7.72 -18.36
CA ALA A 654 -25.99 -6.85 -18.23
C ALA A 654 -26.08 -5.95 -16.98
N LEU A 655 -27.24 -5.32 -16.75
CA LEU A 655 -27.46 -4.43 -15.62
C LEU A 655 -27.53 -5.16 -14.26
N LEU A 656 -28.08 -6.38 -14.21
CA LEU A 656 -28.17 -7.16 -12.96
C LEU A 656 -26.86 -7.87 -12.57
N LYS A 657 -25.85 -7.93 -13.45
CA LYS A 657 -24.52 -8.48 -13.13
C LYS A 657 -23.90 -7.81 -11.89
N PHE A 658 -23.81 -6.48 -11.88
CA PHE A 658 -23.14 -5.74 -10.81
C PHE A 658 -23.88 -5.77 -9.46
N PRO A 659 -25.23 -5.69 -9.39
CA PRO A 659 -26.00 -6.07 -8.20
C PRO A 659 -25.74 -7.50 -7.70
N THR A 660 -25.49 -8.47 -8.60
CA THR A 660 -25.18 -9.86 -8.22
C THR A 660 -23.77 -9.96 -7.63
N GLU A 661 -22.79 -9.22 -8.16
CA GLU A 661 -21.44 -9.13 -7.59
C GLU A 661 -21.45 -8.48 -6.20
N ALA A 662 -22.28 -7.45 -6.00
CA ALA A 662 -22.51 -6.86 -4.67
C ALA A 662 -23.26 -7.80 -3.70
N PHE A 663 -24.16 -8.66 -4.20
CA PHE A 663 -25.05 -9.51 -3.40
C PHE A 663 -24.32 -10.36 -2.36
N THR A 664 -23.21 -10.99 -2.73
CA THR A 664 -22.39 -11.83 -1.85
C THR A 664 -21.83 -11.06 -0.64
N ASN A 665 -21.60 -9.75 -0.78
CA ASN A 665 -21.22 -8.89 0.34
C ASN A 665 -22.44 -8.30 1.08
N ILE A 666 -23.57 -8.07 0.41
CA ILE A 666 -24.83 -7.62 1.03
C ILE A 666 -25.38 -8.68 1.99
N ILE A 667 -25.38 -9.97 1.62
CA ILE A 667 -25.89 -11.03 2.51
C ILE A 667 -25.05 -11.17 3.80
N ARG A 668 -23.76 -10.82 3.77
CA ARG A 668 -22.89 -10.75 4.97
C ARG A 668 -23.35 -9.68 5.98
N TRP A 669 -24.28 -8.79 5.61
CA TRP A 669 -24.92 -7.83 6.53
C TRP A 669 -26.17 -8.41 7.23
N LEU A 670 -26.61 -9.64 6.93
CA LEU A 670 -27.67 -10.34 7.68
C LEU A 670 -27.23 -10.77 9.10
N ARG A 671 -25.92 -10.75 9.40
CA ARG A 671 -25.34 -10.98 10.75
C ARG A 671 -25.15 -9.68 11.57
N LEU A 672 -25.75 -8.55 11.16
CA LEU A 672 -25.64 -7.27 11.87
C LEU A 672 -26.33 -7.24 13.24
N ARG A 673 -25.95 -6.25 14.07
CA ARG A 673 -26.51 -6.06 15.43
C ARG A 673 -27.70 -5.09 15.51
N ASP A 674 -27.99 -4.33 14.45
CA ASP A 674 -28.99 -3.23 14.41
C ASP A 674 -30.27 -3.66 13.67
N GLU A 675 -31.43 -3.40 14.28
CA GLU A 675 -32.75 -3.87 13.82
C GLU A 675 -33.22 -3.18 12.53
N TYR A 676 -32.85 -1.92 12.32
CA TYR A 676 -33.15 -1.21 11.08
C TYR A 676 -32.32 -1.79 9.93
N LEU A 677 -31.01 -1.92 10.14
CA LEU A 677 -30.11 -2.50 9.13
C LEU A 677 -30.49 -3.93 8.74
N ILE A 678 -30.87 -4.77 9.71
CA ILE A 678 -31.39 -6.12 9.43
C ILE A 678 -32.64 -6.05 8.54
N THR A 679 -33.58 -5.16 8.85
CA THR A 679 -34.84 -5.05 8.11
C THR A 679 -34.63 -4.57 6.68
N ARG A 680 -33.73 -3.59 6.47
CA ARG A 680 -33.36 -3.12 5.12
C ARG A 680 -32.58 -4.18 4.34
N ALA A 681 -31.64 -4.88 4.99
CA ALA A 681 -30.87 -5.97 4.38
C ALA A 681 -31.77 -7.12 3.90
N VAL A 682 -32.76 -7.53 4.71
CA VAL A 682 -33.72 -8.59 4.35
C VAL A 682 -34.55 -8.18 3.14
N GLY A 683 -35.14 -6.98 3.17
CA GLY A 683 -35.95 -6.47 2.06
C GLY A 683 -35.16 -6.35 0.75
N LEU A 684 -33.94 -5.81 0.80
CA LEU A 684 -33.06 -5.69 -0.38
C LEU A 684 -32.63 -7.07 -0.91
N THR A 685 -32.28 -8.01 -0.03
CA THR A 685 -31.94 -9.39 -0.41
C THR A 685 -33.12 -10.06 -1.14
N ALA A 686 -34.33 -9.92 -0.60
CA ALA A 686 -35.54 -10.46 -1.22
C ALA A 686 -35.89 -9.79 -2.57
N LYS A 687 -35.75 -8.45 -2.66
CA LYS A 687 -35.91 -7.70 -3.93
C LYS A 687 -34.95 -8.20 -5.01
N ILE A 688 -33.67 -8.40 -4.68
CA ILE A 688 -32.64 -8.85 -5.63
C ILE A 688 -32.97 -10.26 -6.15
N LEU A 689 -33.19 -11.23 -5.26
CA LEU A 689 -33.52 -12.63 -5.61
C LEU A 689 -34.70 -12.72 -6.59
N VAL A 690 -35.75 -11.92 -6.36
CA VAL A 690 -36.93 -11.85 -7.23
C VAL A 690 -36.60 -11.37 -8.64
N ARG A 691 -35.77 -10.33 -8.79
CA ARG A 691 -35.40 -9.78 -10.11
C ARG A 691 -34.40 -10.64 -10.86
N LEU A 692 -33.47 -11.28 -10.17
CA LEU A 692 -32.53 -12.23 -10.79
C LEU A 692 -33.30 -13.41 -11.43
N GLN A 693 -34.33 -13.93 -10.75
CA GLN A 693 -35.20 -14.98 -11.27
C GLN A 693 -36.04 -14.53 -12.49
N GLU A 694 -36.58 -13.30 -12.50
CA GLU A 694 -37.33 -12.76 -13.65
C GLU A 694 -36.48 -12.69 -14.94
N VAL A 695 -35.17 -12.51 -14.78
CA VAL A 695 -34.20 -12.37 -15.88
C VAL A 695 -33.45 -13.68 -16.18
N GLY A 696 -33.52 -14.67 -15.29
CA GLY A 696 -32.83 -15.95 -15.41
C GLY A 696 -31.33 -15.84 -15.16
N ILE A 697 -30.96 -15.24 -14.03
CA ILE A 697 -29.62 -15.30 -13.43
C ILE A 697 -29.78 -16.11 -12.14
N GLU A 698 -28.95 -17.14 -11.98
CA GLU A 698 -28.83 -17.92 -10.74
C GLU A 698 -27.79 -17.25 -9.83
N ILE A 699 -28.00 -17.29 -8.51
CA ILE A 699 -26.99 -16.88 -7.52
C ILE A 699 -25.90 -17.95 -7.36
N ASP A 700 -24.73 -17.54 -6.86
CA ASP A 700 -23.67 -18.46 -6.46
C ASP A 700 -24.14 -19.45 -5.36
N ALA A 701 -23.60 -20.67 -5.39
CA ALA A 701 -23.95 -21.75 -4.47
C ALA A 701 -23.50 -21.47 -3.02
N LYS A 702 -22.35 -20.82 -2.80
CA LYS A 702 -21.92 -20.42 -1.44
C LYS A 702 -22.85 -19.31 -0.91
N ALA A 703 -23.27 -18.37 -1.77
CA ALA A 703 -24.26 -17.35 -1.43
C ALA A 703 -25.65 -17.94 -1.09
N ALA A 704 -26.12 -18.94 -1.84
CA ALA A 704 -27.36 -19.66 -1.54
C ALA A 704 -27.29 -20.39 -0.18
N GLN A 705 -26.22 -21.15 0.05
CA GLN A 705 -25.99 -21.88 1.30
C GLN A 705 -25.89 -20.94 2.51
N TYR A 706 -25.27 -19.78 2.36
CA TYR A 706 -25.19 -18.77 3.42
C TYR A 706 -26.58 -18.24 3.82
N ILE A 707 -27.48 -18.00 2.85
CA ILE A 707 -28.86 -17.57 3.15
C ILE A 707 -29.64 -18.70 3.84
N GLU A 708 -29.52 -19.94 3.37
CA GLU A 708 -30.12 -21.11 4.04
C GLU A 708 -29.62 -21.22 5.49
N ASP A 709 -28.33 -21.02 5.73
CA ASP A 709 -27.71 -21.14 7.05
C ASP A 709 -28.10 -19.98 7.99
N VAL A 710 -28.37 -18.78 7.46
CA VAL A 710 -29.00 -17.66 8.20
C VAL A 710 -30.46 -17.96 8.56
N VAL A 711 -31.22 -18.57 7.64
CA VAL A 711 -32.64 -18.91 7.84
C VAL A 711 -32.81 -20.06 8.83
N THR A 712 -32.03 -21.14 8.70
CA THR A 712 -32.11 -22.35 9.53
C THR A 712 -31.50 -22.18 10.92
N SER A 713 -30.56 -21.25 11.11
CA SER A 713 -29.90 -21.01 12.41
C SER A 713 -30.89 -20.64 13.53
N SER A 714 -30.77 -21.32 14.68
CA SER A 714 -31.65 -21.18 15.84
C SER A 714 -30.89 -20.71 17.08
N GLU A 715 -31.56 -20.07 18.05
CA GLU A 715 -30.94 -19.58 19.31
C GLU A 715 -30.11 -20.65 20.06
N LYS A 716 -30.44 -21.93 19.87
CA LYS A 716 -29.78 -23.08 20.51
C LYS A 716 -28.82 -23.84 19.61
N ASN A 717 -28.83 -23.55 18.31
CA ASN A 717 -28.01 -24.21 17.29
C ASN A 717 -27.92 -23.28 16.07
N ALA A 718 -27.07 -22.27 16.16
CA ALA A 718 -26.78 -21.33 15.08
C ALA A 718 -25.46 -21.72 14.43
N LYS A 719 -25.46 -21.85 13.10
CA LYS A 719 -24.23 -21.80 12.30
C LYS A 719 -23.79 -20.33 12.29
N ILE A 720 -24.52 -19.52 11.53
CA ILE A 720 -24.36 -18.08 11.44
C ILE A 720 -25.21 -17.40 12.51
N LYS A 721 -24.56 -16.68 13.45
CA LYS A 721 -25.27 -15.94 14.50
C LYS A 721 -25.92 -14.68 13.93
N THR A 722 -27.23 -14.58 14.03
CA THR A 722 -28.01 -13.43 13.58
C THR A 722 -29.09 -13.03 14.60
N LYS A 723 -29.63 -11.81 14.47
CA LYS A 723 -30.81 -11.32 15.19
C LYS A 723 -32.10 -11.32 14.35
N LEU A 724 -32.09 -11.87 13.13
CA LEU A 724 -33.29 -11.94 12.28
C LEU A 724 -34.48 -12.58 13.02
N THR A 725 -35.64 -11.93 12.95
CA THR A 725 -36.92 -12.46 13.45
C THR A 725 -37.41 -13.62 12.60
N MET A 726 -38.31 -14.45 13.14
CA MET A 726 -38.91 -15.56 12.39
C MET A 726 -39.68 -15.09 11.13
N ASN A 727 -40.27 -13.89 11.17
CA ASN A 727 -40.94 -13.30 10.01
C ASN A 727 -39.94 -12.96 8.89
N GLN A 728 -38.82 -12.32 9.23
CA GLN A 728 -37.74 -12.00 8.28
C GLN A 728 -37.09 -13.26 7.70
N LYS A 729 -36.96 -14.33 8.50
CA LYS A 729 -36.47 -15.64 8.02
C LYS A 729 -37.43 -16.28 7.03
N ALA A 730 -38.74 -16.25 7.32
CA ALA A 730 -39.76 -16.75 6.40
C ALA A 730 -39.88 -15.90 5.11
N GLU A 731 -39.55 -14.62 5.17
CA GLU A 731 -39.44 -13.74 3.99
C GLU A 731 -38.25 -14.11 3.11
N LEU A 732 -37.05 -14.25 3.68
CA LEU A 732 -35.85 -14.72 2.97
C LEU A 732 -36.06 -16.12 2.40
N GLN A 733 -36.63 -17.05 3.17
CA GLN A 733 -36.91 -18.42 2.71
C GLN A 733 -37.77 -18.40 1.45
N ARG A 734 -38.91 -17.68 1.46
CA ARG A 734 -39.79 -17.58 0.29
C ARG A 734 -39.13 -16.93 -0.92
N ALA A 735 -38.24 -15.96 -0.70
CA ALA A 735 -37.49 -15.33 -1.78
C ALA A 735 -36.47 -16.30 -2.39
N LEU A 736 -35.80 -17.11 -1.57
CA LEU A 736 -34.83 -18.12 -1.99
C LEU A 736 -35.51 -19.31 -2.68
N GLU A 737 -36.60 -19.84 -2.13
CA GLU A 737 -37.42 -20.91 -2.74
C GLU A 737 -37.97 -20.47 -4.11
N LYS A 738 -38.46 -19.23 -4.22
CA LYS A 738 -38.91 -18.66 -5.51
C LYS A 738 -37.75 -18.52 -6.51
N HIS A 739 -36.54 -18.30 -6.05
CA HIS A 739 -35.35 -18.12 -6.89
C HIS A 739 -34.75 -19.45 -7.36
N LEU A 740 -34.62 -20.45 -6.46
CA LEU A 740 -34.08 -21.77 -6.80
C LEU A 740 -35.13 -22.67 -7.48
N GLY A 741 -36.42 -22.44 -7.24
CA GLY A 741 -37.52 -23.30 -7.72
C GLY A 741 -37.73 -24.56 -6.88
N GLU A 742 -36.90 -24.79 -5.86
CA GLU A 742 -36.96 -25.92 -4.92
C GLU A 742 -37.49 -25.49 -3.54
N SER A 743 -37.98 -26.44 -2.75
CA SER A 743 -38.56 -26.19 -1.41
C SER A 743 -37.59 -26.55 -0.30
N ILE A 744 -37.39 -25.67 0.69
CA ILE A 744 -36.41 -25.87 1.76
C ILE A 744 -37.08 -26.62 2.93
N GLU A 745 -36.68 -27.88 3.16
CA GLU A 745 -37.25 -28.72 4.23
C GLU A 745 -36.78 -28.29 5.64
N VAL A 746 -37.34 -27.19 6.14
CA VAL A 746 -37.14 -26.73 7.52
C VAL A 746 -37.69 -27.77 8.51
N THR A 747 -36.78 -28.55 9.10
CA THR A 747 -37.11 -29.57 10.10
C THR A 747 -37.54 -28.92 11.42
N GLU A 748 -38.83 -28.62 11.59
CA GLU A 748 -39.40 -28.12 12.85
C GLU A 748 -39.18 -29.12 14.00
N SER A 749 -38.18 -28.87 14.85
CA SER A 749 -38.02 -29.56 16.13
C SER A 749 -39.05 -29.06 17.16
N ARG A 750 -40.33 -29.42 16.96
CA ARG A 750 -41.45 -29.04 17.84
C ARG A 750 -41.19 -29.46 19.30
N PRO A 751 -41.44 -28.56 20.28
CA PRO A 751 -41.28 -28.91 21.69
C PRO A 751 -42.39 -29.87 22.15
N VAL A 752 -42.01 -31.10 22.48
CA VAL A 752 -42.94 -32.11 23.01
C VAL A 752 -43.31 -31.78 24.46
N ALA A 753 -44.47 -31.13 24.65
CA ALA A 753 -45.08 -30.95 25.97
C ALA A 753 -45.64 -32.29 26.48
N SER A 754 -45.00 -32.86 27.51
CA SER A 754 -45.22 -34.24 27.95
C SER A 754 -46.09 -34.37 29.22
N VAL A 755 -47.38 -34.01 29.12
CA VAL A 755 -48.35 -34.24 30.21
C VAL A 755 -49.66 -34.86 29.70
N GLN A 756 -49.99 -36.02 30.26
CA GLN A 756 -51.29 -36.73 30.21
C GLN A 756 -51.83 -37.20 28.85
N ALA A 757 -51.56 -38.47 28.53
CA ALA A 757 -52.46 -39.28 27.70
C ALA A 757 -53.33 -40.19 28.60
N LYS A 758 -54.66 -40.03 28.54
CA LYS A 758 -55.63 -41.05 29.00
C LYS A 758 -56.36 -41.61 27.77
N LYS A 759 -56.63 -42.92 27.81
CA LYS A 759 -57.18 -43.69 26.69
C LYS A 759 -58.58 -43.20 26.28
N GLN A 760 -58.81 -43.14 24.97
CA GLN A 760 -60.07 -43.60 24.38
C GLN A 760 -59.75 -44.32 23.06
N GLY A 761 -60.50 -45.38 22.74
CA GLY A 761 -60.14 -46.32 21.68
C GLY A 761 -61.09 -46.33 20.50
N THR A 762 -60.62 -46.87 19.38
CA THR A 762 -61.44 -47.21 18.21
C THR A 762 -62.26 -48.49 18.46
N LEU A 763 -63.48 -48.53 17.93
CA LEU A 763 -64.24 -49.76 17.69
C LEU A 763 -65.02 -49.61 16.38
N ALA A 764 -65.24 -50.72 15.68
CA ALA A 764 -65.63 -50.70 14.26
C ALA A 764 -67.10 -51.10 14.02
N GLY A 765 -67.64 -50.61 12.90
CA GLY A 765 -68.35 -51.44 11.93
C GLY A 765 -69.56 -52.28 12.39
N TRP A 766 -70.73 -51.65 12.43
CA TRP A 766 -71.86 -52.12 11.63
C TRP A 766 -72.12 -51.04 10.55
N ALA A 767 -72.59 -51.33 9.33
CA ALA A 767 -73.37 -52.49 8.91
C ALA A 767 -72.85 -53.13 7.60
N SER A 768 -73.37 -54.32 7.28
CA SER A 768 -73.15 -55.04 6.03
C SER A 768 -74.43 -55.12 5.18
N SER A 769 -74.33 -54.77 3.91
CA SER A 769 -75.18 -55.31 2.82
C SER A 769 -74.49 -55.04 1.47
N SER A 770 -74.83 -55.83 0.43
CA SER A 770 -73.91 -56.16 -0.67
C SER A 770 -74.44 -55.97 -2.09
N SER A 771 -73.59 -55.44 -2.97
CA SER A 771 -73.49 -55.72 -4.44
C SER A 771 -72.32 -54.86 -4.94
N GLY A 772 -71.28 -55.30 -5.66
CA GLY A 772 -71.13 -56.13 -6.88
C GLY A 772 -70.46 -55.26 -7.97
N ARG A 773 -69.72 -55.71 -9.00
CA ARG A 773 -69.08 -57.02 -9.29
C ARG A 773 -68.03 -56.91 -10.44
N SER A 774 -66.73 -56.76 -10.10
CA SER A 774 -65.56 -57.27 -10.89
C SER A 774 -65.15 -56.51 -12.21
N PRO A 775 -64.15 -56.94 -13.04
CA PRO A 775 -62.96 -56.13 -13.41
C PRO A 775 -62.79 -55.96 -14.98
N PRO A 776 -61.67 -55.50 -15.62
CA PRO A 776 -60.21 -55.76 -15.45
C PRO A 776 -59.39 -54.48 -15.05
N VAL A 777 -58.06 -54.41 -14.88
CA VAL A 777 -56.86 -55.28 -15.07
C VAL A 777 -56.08 -55.11 -16.42
N GLU A 778 -54.75 -55.33 -16.37
CA GLU A 778 -53.68 -55.15 -17.40
C GLU A 778 -53.29 -53.69 -17.74
N GLY A 779 -52.01 -53.27 -17.81
CA GLY A 779 -50.70 -53.91 -17.52
C GLY A 779 -49.65 -52.80 -17.19
N ALA A 780 -48.32 -53.01 -17.13
CA ALA A 780 -47.46 -54.19 -17.27
C ALA A 780 -46.13 -53.98 -16.46
N LYS A 781 -45.02 -54.64 -16.82
CA LYS A 781 -43.65 -54.60 -16.20
C LYS A 781 -42.63 -55.26 -17.19
N PRO A 782 -41.31 -55.41 -16.93
CA PRO A 782 -40.49 -55.29 -15.70
C PRO A 782 -39.53 -54.07 -15.78
N ALA A 783 -38.35 -53.92 -15.13
CA ALA A 783 -37.48 -54.75 -14.27
C ALA A 783 -36.62 -53.82 -13.36
N LYS A 784 -35.72 -54.23 -12.44
CA LYS A 784 -35.27 -55.53 -11.89
C LYS A 784 -34.78 -55.31 -10.43
N ARG A 785 -33.85 -56.14 -9.92
CA ARG A 785 -32.97 -55.93 -8.74
C ARG A 785 -31.59 -56.61 -9.03
N PRO A 786 -30.52 -56.44 -8.23
CA PRO A 786 -30.43 -57.10 -6.91
C PRO A 786 -29.95 -56.19 -5.78
N GLY A 787 -30.10 -56.67 -4.54
CA GLY A 787 -29.46 -56.10 -3.35
C GLY A 787 -29.70 -57.00 -2.14
N THR A 788 -28.67 -57.21 -1.34
CA THR A 788 -28.73 -57.87 -0.02
C THR A 788 -27.51 -57.45 0.79
N ILE A 789 -27.73 -56.82 1.94
CA ILE A 789 -26.76 -56.73 3.04
C ILE A 789 -27.46 -57.29 4.27
N ASP A 790 -26.71 -58.01 5.08
CA ASP A 790 -27.16 -58.83 6.19
C ASP A 790 -27.66 -57.98 7.38
N VAL A 791 -28.80 -58.35 7.95
CA VAL A 791 -29.45 -57.66 9.09
C VAL A 791 -28.94 -58.22 10.43
N ASP A 792 -28.59 -59.50 10.50
CA ASP A 792 -28.09 -60.14 11.72
C ASP A 792 -26.67 -59.65 12.06
N ALA A 793 -25.88 -59.33 11.03
CA ALA A 793 -24.57 -58.69 11.16
C ALA A 793 -24.62 -57.30 11.86
N TRP A 794 -25.77 -56.62 11.86
CA TRP A 794 -25.93 -55.32 12.52
C TRP A 794 -26.36 -55.45 14.00
N SER A 795 -27.13 -56.49 14.34
CA SER A 795 -27.46 -56.84 15.73
C SER A 795 -26.20 -57.11 16.56
N ALA A 796 -25.32 -58.00 16.07
CA ALA A 796 -24.11 -58.40 16.79
C ALA A 796 -23.16 -57.23 17.12
N LYS A 797 -23.17 -56.17 16.32
CA LYS A 797 -22.35 -54.96 16.52
C LYS A 797 -22.94 -54.00 17.55
N SER A 798 -24.26 -53.97 17.69
CA SER A 798 -24.98 -53.17 18.69
C SER A 798 -24.69 -53.66 20.12
N ASP A 799 -24.82 -54.97 20.36
CA ASP A 799 -24.60 -55.52 21.70
C ASP A 799 -23.12 -55.53 22.11
N ALA A 800 -22.19 -55.58 21.15
CA ALA A 800 -20.75 -55.42 21.43
C ALA A 800 -20.41 -54.04 22.02
N ASP A 801 -20.91 -52.94 21.43
CA ASP A 801 -20.69 -51.60 21.99
C ASP A 801 -21.53 -51.34 23.26
N ARG A 802 -22.64 -52.06 23.44
CA ARG A 802 -23.43 -52.04 24.68
C ARG A 802 -22.68 -52.66 25.85
N GLU A 803 -22.09 -53.84 25.68
CA GLU A 803 -21.28 -54.50 26.71
C GLU A 803 -19.97 -53.71 26.96
N LYS A 804 -19.40 -53.09 25.93
CA LYS A 804 -18.23 -52.19 26.06
C LYS A 804 -18.53 -50.93 26.89
N ARG A 805 -19.72 -50.33 26.72
CA ARG A 805 -20.20 -49.23 27.58
C ARG A 805 -20.50 -49.69 29.00
N ARG A 806 -21.03 -50.91 29.17
CA ARG A 806 -21.27 -51.51 30.49
C ARG A 806 -19.95 -51.78 31.24
N LEU A 807 -18.95 -52.36 30.58
CA LEU A 807 -17.61 -52.58 31.15
C LEU A 807 -16.91 -51.26 31.52
N ALA A 808 -17.11 -50.19 30.73
CA ALA A 808 -16.65 -48.85 31.10
C ALA A 808 -17.34 -48.31 32.36
N GLN A 809 -18.66 -48.50 32.48
CA GLN A 809 -19.41 -48.11 33.69
C GLN A 809 -19.07 -48.98 34.92
N GLU A 810 -18.78 -50.26 34.74
CA GLU A 810 -18.31 -51.15 35.81
C GLU A 810 -16.86 -50.79 36.24
N HIS A 811 -16.01 -50.35 35.31
CA HIS A 811 -14.68 -49.80 35.59
C HIS A 811 -14.72 -48.47 36.36
N ASP A 812 -15.54 -47.50 35.93
CA ASP A 812 -15.71 -46.23 36.65
C ASP A 812 -16.30 -46.45 38.05
N LYS A 813 -17.17 -47.45 38.22
CA LYS A 813 -17.68 -47.86 39.54
C LYS A 813 -16.57 -48.45 40.41
N ALA A 814 -15.72 -49.33 39.86
CA ALA A 814 -14.56 -49.85 40.58
C ALA A 814 -13.57 -48.73 40.99
N TYR A 815 -13.39 -47.71 40.15
CA TYR A 815 -12.55 -46.55 40.46
C TYR A 815 -13.18 -45.64 41.55
N SER A 816 -14.51 -45.51 41.55
CA SER A 816 -15.27 -44.81 42.61
C SER A 816 -15.22 -45.55 43.95
N ASP A 817 -15.43 -46.87 43.95
CA ASP A 817 -15.46 -47.69 45.16
C ASP A 817 -14.06 -47.84 45.79
N LEU A 818 -12.98 -47.73 44.98
CA LEU A 818 -11.60 -47.64 45.48
C LEU A 818 -11.33 -46.33 46.27
N ILE A 819 -12.12 -45.28 46.03
CA ILE A 819 -12.03 -43.99 46.75
C ILE A 819 -13.03 -43.93 47.93
N GLY A 820 -14.11 -44.72 47.90
CA GLY A 820 -15.08 -44.84 49.00
C GLY A 820 -14.58 -45.59 50.25
N GLY A 821 -13.37 -46.18 50.20
CA GLY A 821 -12.86 -47.13 51.20
C GLY A 821 -12.36 -46.58 52.56
N ALA A 822 -12.58 -45.31 52.90
CA ALA A 822 -11.98 -44.67 54.08
C ALA A 822 -13.00 -43.98 55.02
N SER A 823 -13.70 -44.80 55.82
CA SER A 823 -14.66 -44.34 56.84
C SER A 823 -14.01 -43.71 58.09
N LYS A 824 -14.78 -42.87 58.81
CA LYS A 824 -14.57 -42.37 60.20
C LYS A 824 -13.56 -41.21 60.33
N GLY A 825 -13.83 -40.26 61.25
CA GLY A 825 -12.83 -39.23 61.58
C GLY A 825 -13.31 -38.08 62.48
N SER A 826 -14.58 -37.67 62.39
CA SER A 826 -15.11 -36.68 63.34
C SER A 826 -15.06 -37.25 64.77
N GLU A 827 -14.43 -36.50 65.67
CA GLU A 827 -14.49 -36.69 67.13
C GLU A 827 -13.90 -38.00 67.70
N ALA A 828 -12.96 -38.63 66.98
CA ALA A 828 -12.14 -39.74 67.51
C ALA A 828 -10.77 -39.29 68.11
N PHE A 829 -10.41 -38.00 68.03
CA PHE A 829 -9.14 -37.48 68.60
C PHE A 829 -9.30 -36.28 69.56
N LYS A 830 -10.51 -36.05 70.08
CA LYS A 830 -10.64 -35.51 71.44
C LYS A 830 -10.65 -36.72 72.39
N GLN A 831 -9.62 -36.82 73.23
CA GLN A 831 -9.50 -37.75 74.37
C GLN A 831 -8.88 -39.15 74.16
N MET A 832 -7.68 -39.21 73.56
CA MET A 832 -6.52 -39.69 74.33
C MET A 832 -5.55 -38.52 74.43
N GLN A 833 -5.64 -37.63 75.42
CA GLN A 833 -5.33 -37.78 76.86
C GLN A 833 -3.83 -37.99 77.20
N ALA A 834 -3.32 -37.05 77.99
CA ALA A 834 -2.28 -37.19 79.02
C ALA A 834 -0.77 -37.38 78.66
N GLY A 835 -0.10 -36.26 78.40
CA GLY A 835 1.23 -35.96 78.98
C GLY A 835 1.24 -34.52 79.55
N ARG A 836 1.16 -34.25 80.87
CA ARG A 836 2.24 -34.24 81.92
C ARG A 836 3.40 -33.29 81.56
N LYS A 837 3.83 -32.29 82.36
CA LYS A 837 3.66 -31.88 83.79
C LYS A 837 3.66 -30.32 83.90
N LEU A 838 2.82 -29.64 84.70
CA LEU A 838 2.98 -29.16 86.11
C LEU A 838 4.22 -28.27 86.43
N PRO A 839 4.16 -27.32 87.40
CA PRO A 839 3.02 -26.72 88.18
C PRO A 839 2.96 -25.16 87.97
N LEU A 840 2.35 -24.22 88.75
CA LEU A 840 1.53 -24.15 89.99
C LEU A 840 0.13 -23.53 89.62
N SER A 841 -0.64 -22.64 90.30
CA SER A 841 -0.67 -21.93 91.62
C SER A 841 -2.14 -21.60 92.06
N LYS A 842 -2.39 -20.60 92.95
CA LYS A 842 -3.69 -20.23 93.61
C LYS A 842 -3.68 -18.73 94.09
N PRO A 843 -4.75 -18.08 94.67
CA PRO A 843 -6.12 -18.56 95.08
C PRO A 843 -7.39 -17.66 94.87
N MET A 844 -8.57 -18.30 94.64
CA MET A 844 -9.94 -18.03 95.21
C MET A 844 -10.74 -16.70 94.95
N PRO A 845 -12.07 -16.60 95.25
CA PRO A 845 -13.21 -17.54 94.99
C PRO A 845 -14.57 -16.86 94.58
N ALA A 846 -15.58 -17.62 94.11
CA ALA A 846 -17.05 -17.45 94.35
C ALA A 846 -17.92 -18.55 93.64
N THR A 847 -19.26 -18.53 93.75
CA THR A 847 -20.15 -19.71 93.49
C THR A 847 -21.64 -19.44 93.14
N GLN A 848 -22.20 -20.19 92.16
CA GLN A 848 -23.63 -20.68 92.04
C GLN A 848 -24.76 -19.64 91.70
N LYS A 849 -25.98 -19.97 91.17
CA LYS A 849 -26.69 -21.23 90.77
C LYS A 849 -27.93 -20.96 89.85
N ALA A 850 -28.32 -21.93 88.98
CA ALA A 850 -29.71 -22.29 88.50
C ALA A 850 -30.66 -21.23 87.84
N ALA A 851 -31.74 -21.56 87.10
CA ALA A 851 -32.06 -22.69 86.18
C ALA A 851 -33.37 -22.45 85.33
N GLN A 852 -33.41 -23.01 84.11
CA GLN A 852 -34.56 -23.54 83.33
C GLN A 852 -35.80 -22.69 82.86
N ARG A 853 -35.98 -22.70 81.53
CA ARG A 853 -37.19 -23.05 80.72
C ARG A 853 -38.50 -22.21 80.76
N GLN A 854 -38.72 -21.48 79.66
CA GLN A 854 -39.93 -21.41 78.79
C GLN A 854 -39.71 -20.21 77.84
N GLN A 855 -39.69 -20.26 76.51
CA GLN A 855 -39.89 -21.32 75.50
C GLN A 855 -41.33 -21.84 75.31
N ASP A 856 -42.24 -20.93 74.94
CA ASP A 856 -43.21 -21.21 73.84
C ASP A 856 -43.81 -19.91 73.24
N ASP A 857 -42.99 -19.06 72.61
CA ASP A 857 -43.51 -17.87 71.87
C ASP A 857 -42.59 -17.39 70.72
N HIS A 858 -41.94 -18.32 70.01
CA HIS A 858 -40.88 -17.98 69.04
C HIS A 858 -40.98 -18.66 67.66
N LYS A 859 -42.20 -18.97 67.21
CA LYS A 859 -42.47 -19.52 65.86
C LYS A 859 -43.39 -18.67 64.97
N GLY A 860 -44.07 -17.64 65.50
CA GLY A 860 -44.92 -16.76 64.69
C GLY A 860 -44.17 -15.62 63.98
N PHE A 861 -43.22 -14.99 64.67
CA PHE A 861 -42.68 -13.68 64.26
C PHE A 861 -41.66 -13.74 63.10
N LEU A 862 -40.82 -14.78 63.05
CA LEU A 862 -39.76 -14.94 62.04
C LEU A 862 -40.31 -15.28 60.65
N THR A 863 -41.45 -15.97 60.58
CA THR A 863 -42.07 -16.42 59.32
C THR A 863 -42.73 -15.24 58.57
N LYS A 864 -43.43 -14.36 59.30
CA LYS A 864 -44.13 -13.20 58.74
C LYS A 864 -43.15 -12.19 58.12
N ARG A 865 -42.05 -11.89 58.84
CA ARG A 865 -41.00 -10.96 58.42
C ARG A 865 -40.17 -11.44 57.21
N LYS A 866 -40.29 -12.71 56.83
CA LYS A 866 -39.64 -13.27 55.63
C LYS A 866 -40.49 -13.06 54.38
N MET A 867 -41.79 -13.37 54.45
CA MET A 867 -42.73 -13.13 53.35
C MET A 867 -42.90 -11.65 53.00
N GLU A 868 -42.87 -10.74 53.99
CA GLU A 868 -42.87 -9.29 53.73
C GLU A 868 -41.66 -8.83 52.90
N LYS A 869 -40.51 -9.51 53.04
CA LYS A 869 -39.29 -9.14 52.32
C LYS A 869 -39.33 -9.59 50.85
N GLU A 870 -39.77 -10.82 50.58
CA GLU A 870 -40.01 -11.30 49.21
C GLU A 870 -41.12 -10.50 48.51
N ALA A 871 -42.19 -10.12 49.21
CA ALA A 871 -43.24 -9.27 48.66
C ALA A 871 -42.75 -7.85 48.32
N ALA A 872 -41.83 -7.29 49.12
CA ALA A 872 -41.22 -5.99 48.85
C ALA A 872 -40.23 -6.03 47.67
N GLU A 873 -39.44 -7.09 47.53
CA GLU A 873 -38.56 -7.29 46.37
C GLU A 873 -39.37 -7.52 45.09
N LYS A 874 -40.47 -8.28 45.15
CA LYS A 874 -41.36 -8.47 44.00
C LYS A 874 -42.10 -7.20 43.59
N ARG A 875 -42.60 -6.40 44.54
CA ARG A 875 -43.17 -5.07 44.23
C ARG A 875 -42.14 -4.12 43.60
N LYS A 876 -40.90 -4.10 44.09
CA LYS A 876 -39.82 -3.32 43.46
C LYS A 876 -39.54 -3.77 42.03
N ALA A 877 -39.58 -5.07 41.74
CA ALA A 877 -39.42 -5.59 40.38
C ALA A 877 -40.59 -5.15 39.45
N GLU A 878 -41.83 -5.16 39.96
CA GLU A 878 -43.03 -4.76 39.22
C GLU A 878 -43.12 -3.22 39.01
N GLU A 879 -42.62 -2.41 39.95
CA GLU A 879 -42.49 -0.95 39.77
C GLU A 879 -41.37 -0.59 38.77
N LEU A 880 -40.21 -1.26 38.86
CA LEU A 880 -39.09 -1.05 37.92
C LEU A 880 -39.48 -1.39 36.47
N ALA A 881 -40.41 -2.34 36.28
CA ALA A 881 -40.94 -2.72 34.97
C ALA A 881 -41.89 -1.67 34.35
N LYS A 882 -42.46 -0.74 35.13
CA LYS A 882 -43.45 0.25 34.65
C LYS A 882 -42.88 1.64 34.35
N GLN A 883 -41.64 1.94 34.72
CA GLN A 883 -41.01 3.27 34.53
C GLN A 883 -40.18 3.42 33.24
N LYS A 884 -40.28 2.51 32.25
CA LYS A 884 -39.50 2.57 31.00
C LYS A 884 -40.34 2.57 29.70
N LEU A 885 -41.41 3.36 29.68
CA LEU A 885 -42.13 3.75 28.46
C LEU A 885 -42.54 5.23 28.55
N GLY A 886 -42.18 6.04 27.54
CA GLY A 886 -42.66 7.42 27.37
C GLY A 886 -41.72 8.54 27.83
N ALA A 887 -41.59 9.57 26.98
CA ALA A 887 -40.74 10.76 27.08
C ALA A 887 -40.86 11.59 28.39
N GLY A 888 -39.88 12.44 28.75
CA GLY A 888 -38.58 12.73 28.12
C GLY A 888 -37.98 14.09 28.55
N SER A 889 -36.88 14.49 27.90
CA SER A 889 -36.13 15.77 28.06
C SER A 889 -35.31 15.96 29.36
N GLY A 890 -34.06 16.45 29.19
CA GLY A 890 -33.34 17.23 30.21
C GLY A 890 -32.06 16.60 30.79
N VAL A 891 -30.91 17.24 30.52
CA VAL A 891 -29.58 17.02 31.13
C VAL A 891 -28.88 15.69 30.77
N ALA A 892 -27.99 15.77 29.78
CA ALA A 892 -27.01 14.72 29.47
C ALA A 892 -25.60 15.13 29.96
N GLY A 893 -24.81 14.15 30.39
CA GLY A 893 -23.36 14.29 30.54
C GLY A 893 -22.79 14.21 31.96
N LEU A 894 -22.76 13.02 32.57
CA LEU A 894 -21.63 12.56 33.41
C LEU A 894 -21.67 11.03 33.62
N GLY A 895 -20.49 10.40 33.70
CA GLY A 895 -20.30 8.94 33.88
C GLY A 895 -20.30 8.15 32.56
N ASP A 896 -19.54 7.07 32.42
CA ASP A 896 -18.47 6.52 33.27
C ASP A 896 -17.47 5.74 32.39
N MET A 897 -16.16 5.85 32.64
CA MET A 897 -15.09 5.37 31.76
C MET A 897 -13.90 4.78 32.54
N GLY A 898 -14.04 3.51 32.94
CA GLY A 898 -13.03 2.82 33.74
C GLY A 898 -13.04 1.29 33.67
N LYS A 899 -12.77 0.71 32.49
CA LYS A 899 -12.15 -0.63 32.31
C LYS A 899 -11.92 -1.00 30.84
N ASP A 900 -10.71 -0.72 30.33
CA ASP A 900 -10.25 -1.27 29.05
C ASP A 900 -9.89 -2.75 29.18
N HIS A 901 -10.89 -3.61 28.96
CA HIS A 901 -10.63 -4.95 28.46
C HIS A 901 -10.44 -4.87 26.94
N SER A 902 -9.34 -5.43 26.43
CA SER A 902 -9.22 -5.80 25.02
C SER A 902 -10.15 -6.99 24.71
N VAL A 903 -11.45 -6.69 24.65
CA VAL A 903 -12.51 -7.63 24.27
C VAL A 903 -12.37 -7.94 22.78
N LYS A 904 -12.02 -9.18 22.44
CA LYS A 904 -12.40 -9.75 21.14
C LYS A 904 -13.93 -9.66 21.02
N GLY A 905 -14.44 -9.02 19.98
CA GLY A 905 -15.84 -9.16 19.56
C GLY A 905 -16.86 -8.10 20.00
N GLN A 906 -16.60 -6.84 19.67
CA GLN A 906 -17.67 -5.81 19.55
C GLN A 906 -17.64 -5.06 18.22
N GLY A 907 -17.45 -5.82 17.12
CA GLY A 907 -17.68 -5.30 15.77
C GLY A 907 -19.15 -4.94 15.51
N VAL A 908 -19.39 -4.34 14.34
CA VAL A 908 -20.73 -4.00 13.84
C VAL A 908 -21.57 -5.27 13.55
N TYR A 909 -20.89 -6.37 13.22
CA TYR A 909 -21.41 -7.74 13.04
C TYR A 909 -21.47 -8.54 14.35
N VAL A 910 -22.26 -9.62 14.39
CA VAL A 910 -22.27 -10.61 15.48
C VAL A 910 -21.16 -11.65 15.25
N ASP A 911 -20.26 -11.82 16.22
CA ASP A 911 -19.14 -12.77 16.15
C ASP A 911 -19.59 -14.24 16.15
N SER A 912 -19.57 -14.89 14.99
CA SER A 912 -19.40 -16.35 14.88
C SER A 912 -17.90 -16.69 14.87
N ASP A 913 -17.48 -17.73 15.61
CA ASP A 913 -16.20 -18.39 15.34
C ASP A 913 -16.46 -19.38 14.19
N GLU A 914 -16.43 -18.89 12.95
CA GLU A 914 -16.54 -19.72 11.75
C GLU A 914 -15.16 -19.81 11.09
N SER A 915 -14.64 -21.03 11.04
CA SER A 915 -13.37 -21.36 10.39
C SER A 915 -13.63 -21.59 8.90
N GLU A 916 -13.61 -20.53 8.09
CA GLU A 916 -13.66 -20.66 6.63
C GLU A 916 -12.30 -21.17 6.12
N SER A 917 -12.33 -22.37 5.52
CA SER A 917 -11.27 -22.93 4.68
C SER A 917 -11.61 -22.62 3.23
N GLU A 918 -10.73 -21.91 2.52
CA GLU A 918 -10.90 -21.60 1.10
C GLU A 918 -9.93 -22.41 0.24
N ASP A 919 -10.45 -23.54 -0.26
CA ASP A 919 -10.16 -24.06 -1.60
C ASP A 919 -11.32 -23.56 -2.52
N ASP A 920 -11.22 -23.41 -3.86
CA ASP A 920 -10.25 -23.89 -4.85
C ASP A 920 -9.80 -22.76 -5.82
N ASP A 921 -8.88 -23.12 -6.72
CA ASP A 921 -8.27 -22.39 -7.85
C ASP A 921 -9.20 -21.52 -8.75
N ASP A 922 -8.70 -20.35 -9.18
CA ASP A 922 -8.13 -20.15 -10.53
C ASP A 922 -7.66 -18.69 -10.76
N ASP A 923 -6.35 -18.42 -10.68
CA ASP A 923 -5.66 -17.27 -11.34
C ASP A 923 -4.13 -17.39 -11.20
N ASP A 924 -3.45 -17.82 -12.27
CA ASP A 924 -2.13 -18.49 -12.17
C ASP A 924 -0.89 -17.56 -12.09
N GLU A 925 -1.06 -16.24 -12.06
CA GLU A 925 0.06 -15.28 -11.91
C GLU A 925 0.43 -14.97 -10.45
N ALA A 926 -0.40 -15.36 -9.47
CA ALA A 926 -0.14 -15.07 -8.05
C ALA A 926 0.76 -16.10 -7.34
N LYS A 927 0.79 -17.37 -7.80
CA LYS A 927 1.48 -18.47 -7.09
C LYS A 927 3.02 -18.34 -7.07
N GLN A 928 3.63 -17.68 -8.05
CA GLN A 928 5.10 -17.59 -8.14
C GLN A 928 5.78 -16.66 -7.11
N LEU A 929 5.05 -15.84 -6.36
CA LEU A 929 5.64 -14.87 -5.41
C LEU A 929 5.63 -15.31 -3.93
N ASN A 930 4.88 -16.35 -3.56
CA ASN A 930 4.81 -16.83 -2.18
C ASN A 930 5.76 -18.02 -1.89
N ASP A 931 5.97 -18.92 -2.86
CA ASP A 931 6.73 -20.16 -2.65
C ASP A 931 8.25 -19.94 -2.46
N GLU A 932 8.82 -18.81 -2.90
CA GLU A 932 10.23 -18.47 -2.62
C GLU A 932 10.47 -17.97 -1.17
N LEU A 933 9.41 -17.60 -0.44
CA LEU A 933 9.52 -16.94 0.87
C LEU A 933 9.34 -17.91 2.06
N PHE A 934 8.61 -19.02 1.90
CA PHE A 934 8.36 -20.01 2.97
C PHE A 934 8.46 -21.45 2.47
N GLY A 935 9.70 -21.98 2.42
CA GLY A 935 10.00 -23.29 1.84
C GLY A 935 9.30 -24.51 2.50
N ASP A 936 9.01 -25.50 1.65
CA ASP A 936 8.34 -26.79 1.91
C ASP A 936 8.76 -27.52 3.21
N THR A 937 7.76 -28.07 3.93
CA THR A 937 7.94 -28.90 5.14
C THR A 937 7.24 -30.27 5.10
N SER A 938 7.01 -30.84 3.91
CA SER A 938 6.33 -32.13 3.67
C SER A 938 7.17 -33.40 3.95
N LYS A 939 7.84 -33.53 5.11
CA LYS A 939 8.56 -34.77 5.48
C LYS A 939 8.17 -35.38 6.82
N THR A 940 7.23 -36.31 6.77
CA THR A 940 6.85 -37.24 7.85
C THR A 940 8.07 -37.89 8.50
N LYS A 941 8.12 -37.88 9.85
CA LYS A 941 9.10 -38.66 10.63
C LYS A 941 8.42 -39.54 11.67
N LYS A 942 8.85 -40.80 11.70
CA LYS A 942 8.33 -41.85 12.59
C LYS A 942 8.68 -41.55 14.05
N ILE A 943 7.78 -41.93 14.96
CA ILE A 943 8.05 -41.98 16.40
C ILE A 943 9.17 -42.99 16.66
N VAL A 944 10.25 -42.54 17.32
CA VAL A 944 11.32 -43.41 17.85
C VAL A 944 11.29 -43.29 19.37
N ARG A 945 11.22 -44.43 20.07
CA ARG A 945 11.24 -44.46 21.54
C ARG A 945 12.67 -44.23 22.06
N PRO A 946 12.85 -43.60 23.24
CA PRO A 946 14.18 -43.51 23.86
C PRO A 946 14.65 -44.90 24.29
N ASN A 947 15.85 -45.30 23.86
CA ASN A 947 16.59 -46.37 24.56
C ASN A 947 17.15 -45.80 25.85
N VAL A 948 16.99 -46.54 26.95
CA VAL A 948 17.63 -46.27 28.24
C VAL A 948 18.74 -47.31 28.41
N ASP A 949 19.97 -46.86 28.59
CA ASP A 949 21.13 -47.75 28.82
C ASP A 949 21.19 -48.18 30.29
N PRO A 950 21.05 -49.47 30.64
CA PRO A 950 20.86 -49.93 32.01
C PRO A 950 22.19 -50.16 32.76
N ASN A 951 23.12 -49.21 32.71
CA ASN A 951 24.33 -49.23 33.55
C ASN A 951 24.65 -47.84 34.13
N GLY A 952 24.47 -47.70 35.44
CA GLY A 952 24.66 -46.44 36.15
C GLY A 952 26.14 -46.12 36.40
N ALA A 953 26.68 -45.15 35.67
CA ALA A 953 27.96 -44.50 35.98
C ALA A 953 27.72 -43.01 36.30
N VAL A 954 27.95 -42.62 37.55
CA VAL A 954 27.83 -41.22 37.99
C VAL A 954 29.09 -40.44 37.61
N GLY A 955 28.90 -39.31 36.92
CA GLY A 955 29.88 -38.22 36.94
C GLY A 955 30.94 -38.21 35.83
N LEU A 956 30.54 -37.81 34.62
CA LEU A 956 31.40 -37.05 33.71
C LEU A 956 30.58 -35.89 33.12
N LYS A 957 31.21 -34.72 32.95
CA LYS A 957 30.51 -33.53 32.43
C LYS A 957 30.13 -33.76 30.96
N PRO A 958 28.90 -33.46 30.51
CA PRO A 958 28.58 -33.49 29.09
C PRO A 958 29.46 -32.50 28.36
N GLU A 959 30.23 -32.99 27.38
CA GLU A 959 31.19 -32.18 26.67
C GLU A 959 30.48 -31.06 25.89
N VAL A 960 30.91 -29.81 26.09
CA VAL A 960 30.31 -28.66 25.42
C VAL A 960 30.71 -28.71 23.95
N LYS A 961 29.80 -29.23 23.12
CA LYS A 961 29.93 -29.18 21.65
C LYS A 961 30.25 -27.75 21.22
N LYS A 962 31.37 -27.59 20.50
CA LYS A 962 31.86 -26.31 19.97
C LYS A 962 31.02 -25.89 18.76
N GLY A 963 29.77 -25.50 19.00
CA GLY A 963 28.82 -25.03 17.99
C GLY A 963 28.12 -23.74 18.40
N PRO A 964 27.41 -23.08 17.47
CA PRO A 964 26.68 -21.85 17.72
C PRO A 964 25.66 -21.98 18.85
N THR A 965 25.52 -20.92 19.65
CA THR A 965 24.51 -20.84 20.69
C THR A 965 23.14 -20.66 20.04
N LYS A 966 22.23 -21.63 20.22
CA LYS A 966 20.83 -21.53 19.77
C LYS A 966 19.88 -21.48 20.96
N ILE A 967 18.89 -20.60 20.89
CA ILE A 967 17.94 -20.31 21.95
C ILE A 967 16.60 -20.96 21.60
N GLN A 968 16.14 -21.86 22.46
CA GLN A 968 14.80 -22.39 22.37
C GLN A 968 13.78 -21.30 22.71
N ARG A 969 13.23 -20.64 21.68
CA ARG A 969 12.06 -19.76 21.80
C ARG A 969 10.93 -20.56 22.45
N THR A 970 10.57 -20.20 23.68
CA THR A 970 9.54 -20.92 24.43
C THR A 970 8.18 -20.58 23.84
N GLN A 971 7.39 -21.58 23.41
CA GLN A 971 5.95 -21.36 23.23
C GLN A 971 5.32 -21.06 24.60
N ARG A 972 4.53 -19.99 24.70
CA ARG A 972 3.95 -19.49 25.95
C ARG A 972 2.51 -19.06 25.73
N ASN A 973 1.73 -19.05 26.81
CA ASN A 973 0.29 -18.79 26.73
C ASN A 973 0.02 -17.28 26.65
N ALA A 974 -1.18 -16.90 26.19
CA ALA A 974 -1.57 -15.50 26.01
C ALA A 974 -1.43 -14.63 27.29
N ARG A 975 -1.52 -15.25 28.48
CA ARG A 975 -1.26 -14.61 29.78
C ARG A 975 0.18 -14.12 29.91
N ASP A 976 1.15 -14.92 29.46
CA ASP A 976 2.58 -14.63 29.57
C ASP A 976 2.98 -13.54 28.56
N MET A 977 2.37 -13.58 27.37
CA MET A 977 2.51 -12.51 26.37
C MET A 977 1.92 -11.18 26.86
N ARG A 978 0.78 -11.19 27.55
CA ARG A 978 0.23 -9.99 28.20
C ARG A 978 1.18 -9.46 29.29
N ALA A 979 1.79 -10.34 30.09
CA ALA A 979 2.74 -9.96 31.13
C ALA A 979 4.07 -9.38 30.59
N ARG A 980 4.47 -9.71 29.34
CA ARG A 980 5.56 -9.02 28.63
C ARG A 980 5.20 -7.61 28.15
N LEU A 981 3.97 -7.43 27.66
CA LEU A 981 3.57 -6.24 26.88
C LEU A 981 2.84 -5.16 27.70
N ALA A 982 2.21 -5.54 28.80
CA ALA A 982 1.49 -4.64 29.70
C ALA A 982 1.58 -5.14 31.17
N PRO A 983 2.74 -5.00 31.82
CA PRO A 983 2.91 -5.29 33.25
C PRO A 983 2.11 -4.32 34.13
N ASP A 984 1.76 -4.73 35.36
CA ASP A 984 1.05 -3.87 36.31
C ASP A 984 2.01 -2.85 36.95
N LEU A 985 1.67 -1.58 36.83
CA LEU A 985 2.42 -0.45 37.41
C LEU A 985 1.80 0.07 38.72
N GLN A 986 0.60 -0.39 39.11
CA GLN A 986 -0.03 0.03 40.37
C GLN A 986 0.86 -0.16 41.61
N PRO A 987 1.72 -1.20 41.75
CA PRO A 987 2.62 -1.34 42.89
C PRO A 987 3.61 -0.17 43.00
N LEU A 988 4.27 0.20 41.90
CA LEU A 988 5.18 1.35 41.83
C LEU A 988 4.48 2.66 42.22
N HIS A 989 3.30 2.91 41.63
CA HIS A 989 2.50 4.09 41.94
C HIS A 989 2.05 4.15 43.41
N LYS A 990 1.73 3.00 44.02
CA LYS A 990 1.39 2.88 45.46
C LYS A 990 2.58 3.09 46.40
N VAL A 991 3.83 2.95 45.92
CA VAL A 991 5.02 3.30 46.69
C VAL A 991 5.28 4.80 46.60
N ILE A 992 5.42 5.34 45.39
CA ILE A 992 5.78 6.75 45.15
C ILE A 992 4.73 7.70 45.75
N LEU A 993 3.43 7.43 45.52
CA LEU A 993 2.33 8.30 45.98
C LEU A 993 2.02 8.15 47.49
N LYS A 994 2.77 7.34 48.23
CA LYS A 994 2.74 7.27 49.70
C LYS A 994 3.84 8.08 50.37
N TRP A 995 4.84 8.55 49.63
CA TRP A 995 5.94 9.31 50.23
C TRP A 995 5.48 10.67 50.73
N ASP A 996 6.03 11.07 51.87
CA ASP A 996 6.03 12.45 52.34
C ASP A 996 7.15 13.22 51.62
N PHE A 997 6.82 14.37 51.05
CA PHE A 997 7.78 15.25 50.37
C PHE A 997 8.72 15.98 51.35
N PHE A 998 8.28 16.19 52.59
CA PHE A 998 9.00 16.90 53.64
C PHE A 998 9.82 15.97 54.55
N HIS A 999 9.90 14.67 54.22
CA HIS A 999 10.79 13.74 54.89
C HIS A 999 12.27 14.07 54.61
N ASP A 1000 13.05 14.27 55.67
CA ASP A 1000 14.48 14.53 55.56
C ASP A 1000 15.30 13.25 55.70
N GLY A 1001 15.87 12.81 54.58
CA GLY A 1001 16.80 11.68 54.52
C GLY A 1001 17.05 11.18 53.10
N ASP A 1002 18.23 10.60 52.89
CA ASP A 1002 18.70 10.11 51.57
C ASP A 1002 17.88 8.93 51.03
N TYR A 1003 17.03 8.33 51.86
CA TYR A 1003 16.21 7.16 51.56
C TYR A 1003 14.72 7.48 51.64
N PRO A 1004 13.87 6.85 50.79
CA PRO A 1004 12.45 7.13 50.77
C PRO A 1004 11.74 6.80 52.11
N PRO A 1005 10.68 7.55 52.46
CA PRO A 1005 9.94 7.39 53.72
C PRO A 1005 9.58 5.94 54.06
N GLY A 1006 10.04 5.48 55.22
CA GLY A 1006 9.78 4.12 55.75
C GLY A 1006 10.64 3.00 55.14
N ALA A 1007 11.56 3.30 54.22
CA ALA A 1007 12.52 2.32 53.73
C ALA A 1007 13.56 1.96 54.81
N GLN A 1008 13.92 0.69 54.91
CA GLN A 1008 14.94 0.21 55.85
C GLN A 1008 16.27 0.03 55.08
N PRO A 1009 17.39 0.69 55.48
CA PRO A 1009 18.59 0.74 54.64
C PRO A 1009 19.15 -0.60 54.13
N HIS A 1010 18.89 -1.71 54.82
CA HIS A 1010 19.34 -3.05 54.43
C HIS A 1010 18.61 -3.66 53.21
N ILE A 1011 17.55 -3.03 52.71
CA ILE A 1011 16.89 -3.46 51.46
C ILE A 1011 17.69 -3.05 50.22
N PHE A 1012 18.47 -1.96 50.31
CA PHE A 1012 19.33 -1.50 49.24
C PHE A 1012 20.64 -2.29 49.27
N ARG A 1013 20.84 -3.13 48.26
CA ARG A 1013 21.99 -4.04 48.15
C ARG A 1013 22.86 -3.66 46.97
N PRO A 1014 24.20 -3.86 47.04
CA PRO A 1014 25.05 -3.68 45.88
C PRO A 1014 24.64 -4.68 44.77
N VAL A 1015 24.62 -4.21 43.53
CA VAL A 1015 24.29 -5.05 42.36
C VAL A 1015 25.31 -6.19 42.25
N ALA A 1016 24.83 -7.43 42.25
CA ALA A 1016 25.68 -8.61 42.12
C ALA A 1016 26.18 -8.79 40.69
N ASN A 1017 27.40 -9.30 40.53
CA ASN A 1017 27.98 -9.64 39.21
C ASN A 1017 27.19 -10.72 38.46
N ALA A 1018 26.42 -11.54 39.19
CA ALA A 1018 25.46 -12.50 38.65
C ALA A 1018 24.43 -12.85 39.74
N PHE A 1019 23.20 -13.16 39.32
CA PHE A 1019 22.08 -13.55 40.16
C PHE A 1019 21.72 -15.02 39.93
N THR A 1020 21.07 -15.66 40.92
CA THR A 1020 20.68 -17.07 40.83
C THR A 1020 19.48 -17.29 39.90
N ASP A 1021 18.56 -16.35 39.92
CA ASP A 1021 17.20 -16.45 39.38
C ASP A 1021 16.61 -15.03 39.16
N PRO A 1022 15.46 -14.89 38.46
CA PRO A 1022 14.91 -13.56 38.16
C PRO A 1022 14.35 -12.82 39.38
N ILE A 1023 13.98 -13.52 40.46
CA ILE A 1023 13.38 -12.91 41.66
C ILE A 1023 14.49 -12.23 42.46
N SER A 1024 15.65 -12.89 42.66
CA SER A 1024 16.82 -12.27 43.30
C SER A 1024 17.36 -11.04 42.55
N TYR A 1025 17.15 -10.98 41.23
CA TYR A 1025 17.40 -9.78 40.41
C TYR A 1025 16.36 -8.68 40.70
N GLN A 1026 15.06 -9.02 40.70
CA GLN A 1026 13.96 -8.09 41.03
C GLN A 1026 14.10 -7.52 42.45
N ASP A 1027 14.30 -8.37 43.46
CA ASP A 1027 14.54 -8.00 44.87
C ASP A 1027 15.70 -7.01 45.08
N THR A 1028 16.65 -6.96 44.13
CA THR A 1028 17.82 -6.09 44.21
C THR A 1028 17.62 -4.79 43.43
N PHE A 1029 17.03 -4.85 42.23
CA PHE A 1029 16.83 -3.67 41.38
C PHE A 1029 15.57 -2.87 41.72
N GLU A 1030 14.48 -3.48 42.20
CA GLU A 1030 13.24 -2.78 42.53
C GLU A 1030 13.44 -1.71 43.64
N PRO A 1031 14.14 -2.00 44.76
CA PRO A 1031 14.50 -0.96 45.72
C PRO A 1031 15.35 0.15 45.11
N LEU A 1032 16.37 -0.19 44.30
CA LEU A 1032 17.28 0.80 43.70
C LEU A 1032 16.57 1.73 42.71
N LEU A 1033 15.63 1.23 41.90
CA LEU A 1033 14.78 2.06 41.04
C LEU A 1033 13.93 3.04 41.86
N THR A 1034 13.36 2.60 42.99
CA THR A 1034 12.62 3.51 43.89
C THR A 1034 13.52 4.51 44.63
N LEU A 1035 14.80 4.18 44.84
CA LEU A 1035 15.77 5.10 45.44
C LEU A 1035 16.17 6.21 44.46
N GLU A 1036 16.42 5.89 43.20
CA GLU A 1036 16.68 6.88 42.14
C GLU A 1036 15.48 7.85 42.00
N ALA A 1037 14.26 7.31 42.02
CA ALA A 1037 13.03 8.11 41.98
C ALA A 1037 12.83 9.00 43.22
N TRP A 1038 13.32 8.59 44.40
CA TRP A 1038 13.35 9.44 45.59
C TRP A 1038 14.40 10.54 45.47
N GLN A 1039 15.60 10.20 45.02
CA GLN A 1039 16.70 11.16 44.83
C GLN A 1039 16.34 12.24 43.78
N GLY A 1040 15.62 11.88 42.72
CA GLY A 1040 15.05 12.86 41.78
C GLY A 1040 14.07 13.85 42.44
N MET A 1041 13.30 13.43 43.45
CA MET A 1041 12.44 14.32 44.23
C MET A 1041 13.21 15.17 45.25
N VAL A 1042 14.20 14.61 45.94
CA VAL A 1042 15.09 15.37 46.85
C VAL A 1042 15.78 16.48 46.06
N ARG A 1043 16.33 16.15 44.89
CA ARG A 1043 16.95 17.13 43.99
C ARG A 1043 15.95 18.19 43.50
N ALA A 1044 14.72 17.82 43.13
CA ALA A 1044 13.69 18.78 42.74
C ALA A 1044 13.30 19.73 43.89
N ARG A 1045 13.33 19.25 45.14
CA ARG A 1045 13.11 20.02 46.36
C ARG A 1045 14.26 21.00 46.65
N GLU A 1046 15.51 20.61 46.41
CA GLU A 1046 16.69 21.45 46.57
C GLU A 1046 16.83 22.52 45.48
N GLU A 1047 16.59 22.15 44.21
CA GLU A 1047 16.68 23.10 43.09
C GLU A 1047 15.50 24.10 43.07
N ASN A 1048 14.31 23.69 43.53
CA ASN A 1048 13.08 24.50 43.69
C ASN A 1048 12.78 25.45 42.50
N THR A 1049 13.04 24.98 41.27
CA THR A 1049 12.90 25.76 40.03
C THR A 1049 11.48 25.79 39.45
N ALA A 1050 10.61 24.89 39.91
CA ALA A 1050 9.24 24.76 39.42
C ALA A 1050 8.33 25.88 39.96
N LYS A 1051 7.41 26.38 39.13
CA LYS A 1051 6.39 27.36 39.56
C LYS A 1051 5.20 26.64 40.22
N PRO A 1052 4.73 27.08 41.40
CA PRO A 1052 3.42 26.71 41.92
C PRO A 1052 2.29 27.19 41.00
N TYR A 1053 1.20 26.43 40.93
CA TYR A 1053 0.01 26.76 40.14
C TYR A 1053 -1.30 26.41 40.85
N GLU A 1054 -2.40 27.06 40.48
CA GLU A 1054 -3.71 26.84 41.12
C GLU A 1054 -4.47 25.69 40.44
N ILE A 1055 -5.10 24.83 41.23
CA ILE A 1055 -5.88 23.68 40.78
C ILE A 1055 -7.27 23.77 41.40
N LYS A 1056 -8.30 23.81 40.55
CA LYS A 1056 -9.70 23.80 40.98
C LYS A 1056 -10.31 22.41 40.75
N VAL A 1057 -10.58 21.69 41.84
CA VAL A 1057 -11.20 20.36 41.79
C VAL A 1057 -12.59 20.47 41.18
N LEU A 1058 -12.82 19.82 40.02
CA LEU A 1058 -14.11 19.74 39.36
C LEU A 1058 -14.85 18.48 39.83
N ASN A 1059 -14.37 17.30 39.43
CA ASN A 1059 -14.92 16.02 39.85
C ASN A 1059 -13.93 15.27 40.74
N ARG A 1060 -14.43 14.47 41.69
CA ARG A 1060 -13.64 13.51 42.48
C ARG A 1060 -14.31 12.13 42.45
N SER A 1061 -13.49 11.11 42.29
CA SER A 1061 -13.87 9.69 42.25
C SER A 1061 -12.87 8.85 43.06
N ASN A 1062 -13.28 7.63 43.44
CA ASN A 1062 -12.38 6.62 44.00
C ASN A 1062 -12.22 5.52 42.95
N VAL A 1063 -11.00 5.22 42.52
CA VAL A 1063 -10.69 4.26 41.45
C VAL A 1063 -9.69 3.24 41.97
N ASP A 1064 -10.11 1.97 42.06
CA ASP A 1064 -9.41 0.85 42.69
C ASP A 1064 -8.84 1.14 44.09
N ASN A 1065 -7.62 1.68 44.15
CA ASN A 1065 -6.85 1.96 45.37
C ASN A 1065 -6.52 3.45 45.54
N PHE A 1066 -6.95 4.31 44.61
CA PHE A 1066 -6.58 5.72 44.51
C PHE A 1066 -7.83 6.62 44.58
N ILE A 1067 -7.60 7.90 44.90
CA ILE A 1067 -8.54 8.98 44.57
C ILE A 1067 -8.12 9.54 43.21
N GLU A 1068 -9.04 9.63 42.26
CA GLU A 1068 -8.85 10.36 41.00
C GLU A 1068 -9.74 11.60 41.00
N PHE A 1069 -9.16 12.77 40.74
CA PHE A 1069 -9.91 14.02 40.58
C PHE A 1069 -9.50 14.75 39.29
N SER A 1070 -10.44 15.45 38.67
CA SER A 1070 -10.17 16.25 37.46
C SER A 1070 -10.18 17.75 37.73
N THR A 1071 -9.39 18.47 36.95
CA THR A 1071 -9.37 19.94 36.83
C THR A 1071 -9.32 20.31 35.35
N VAL A 1072 -9.53 21.58 35.03
CA VAL A 1072 -9.31 22.13 33.69
C VAL A 1072 -8.25 23.23 33.75
N VAL A 1073 -7.24 23.11 32.89
CA VAL A 1073 -6.07 23.99 32.76
C VAL A 1073 -6.13 24.73 31.42
N GLY A 1074 -5.70 26.00 31.37
CA GLY A 1074 -5.63 26.76 30.12
C GLY A 1074 -4.49 26.29 29.20
N GLN A 1075 -4.69 26.29 27.88
CA GLN A 1075 -3.60 25.89 26.96
C GLN A 1075 -2.38 26.83 27.03
N ALA A 1076 -2.57 28.13 27.32
CA ALA A 1076 -1.47 29.07 27.56
C ALA A 1076 -0.75 28.77 28.90
N GLU A 1077 -1.53 28.48 29.94
CA GLU A 1077 -1.06 28.13 31.28
C GLU A 1077 -0.16 26.88 31.24
N ASN A 1078 -0.60 25.80 30.57
CA ASN A 1078 0.22 24.60 30.44
C ASN A 1078 1.48 24.78 29.57
N ARG A 1079 1.55 25.83 28.74
CA ARG A 1079 2.78 26.16 27.99
C ARG A 1079 3.88 26.67 28.92
N GLU A 1080 3.53 27.29 30.04
CA GLU A 1080 4.49 27.68 31.08
C GLU A 1080 4.79 26.54 32.07
N MET A 1081 3.77 25.77 32.46
CA MET A 1081 3.91 24.71 33.48
C MET A 1081 4.47 23.39 32.95
N GLN A 1082 4.35 23.14 31.64
CA GLN A 1082 4.85 21.95 30.95
C GLN A 1082 4.39 20.62 31.60
N LEU A 1083 3.12 20.53 32.00
CA LEU A 1083 2.53 19.31 32.55
C LEU A 1083 2.29 18.27 31.45
N GLY A 1084 2.61 17.01 31.75
CA GLY A 1084 2.41 15.84 30.91
C GLY A 1084 1.92 14.62 31.72
N GLU A 1085 1.45 13.59 31.01
CA GLU A 1085 1.07 12.32 31.63
C GLU A 1085 2.30 11.62 32.23
N GLY A 1086 2.14 11.04 33.43
CA GLY A 1086 3.24 10.44 34.19
C GLY A 1086 4.12 11.44 34.94
N ASP A 1087 3.76 12.73 34.99
CA ASP A 1087 4.37 13.67 35.95
C ASP A 1087 3.91 13.39 37.40
N ILE A 1088 4.84 13.54 38.35
CA ILE A 1088 4.56 13.61 39.78
C ILE A 1088 4.50 15.08 40.21
N VAL A 1089 3.45 15.40 40.95
CA VAL A 1089 3.10 16.74 41.40
C VAL A 1089 2.84 16.71 42.91
N LEU A 1090 3.45 17.64 43.64
CA LEU A 1090 3.08 17.93 45.03
C LEU A 1090 1.84 18.82 45.04
N LEU A 1091 0.79 18.38 45.72
CA LEU A 1091 -0.43 19.14 45.96
C LEU A 1091 -0.46 19.61 47.42
N SER A 1092 -0.85 20.87 47.68
CA SER A 1092 -1.01 21.42 49.03
C SER A 1092 -2.19 22.39 49.12
N LYS A 1093 -2.65 22.69 50.35
CA LYS A 1093 -3.54 23.83 50.62
C LYS A 1093 -2.79 25.16 50.72
N ALA A 1094 -1.47 25.16 50.93
CA ALA A 1094 -0.64 26.36 50.94
C ALA A 1094 -0.35 26.85 49.51
N ARG A 1095 -0.33 28.18 49.30
CA ARG A 1095 -0.02 28.83 48.01
C ARG A 1095 1.38 28.54 47.46
N LYS A 1096 2.28 28.07 48.32
CA LYS A 1096 3.61 27.58 47.96
C LYS A 1096 3.74 26.14 48.48
N PRO A 1097 3.47 25.12 47.65
CA PRO A 1097 3.39 23.75 48.13
C PRO A 1097 4.67 23.19 48.79
N ALA A 1098 5.85 23.75 48.49
CA ALA A 1098 7.13 23.31 49.06
C ALA A 1098 7.64 24.15 50.25
N ASP A 1099 7.04 25.32 50.55
CA ASP A 1099 7.48 26.19 51.66
C ASP A 1099 6.78 25.87 52.99
N ASP A 1100 5.65 25.14 52.97
CA ASP A 1100 4.79 24.88 54.13
C ASP A 1100 4.34 23.42 54.19
N GLY A 1101 5.14 22.61 54.91
CA GLY A 1101 4.80 21.22 55.24
C GLY A 1101 3.79 21.04 56.37
N SER A 1102 3.38 22.13 57.04
CA SER A 1102 2.32 22.07 58.06
C SER A 1102 0.92 22.08 57.45
N ALA A 1103 0.78 22.65 56.24
CA ALA A 1103 -0.44 22.58 55.47
C ALA A 1103 -0.74 21.15 54.96
N PRO A 1104 -2.03 20.75 54.90
CA PRO A 1104 -2.42 19.48 54.29
C PRO A 1104 -1.93 19.35 52.85
N HIS A 1105 -1.23 18.25 52.56
CA HIS A 1105 -0.56 18.01 51.28
C HIS A 1105 -0.61 16.52 50.87
N ALA A 1106 -0.27 16.24 49.62
CA ALA A 1106 -0.16 14.89 49.05
C ALA A 1106 0.68 14.90 47.77
N LEU A 1107 1.36 13.79 47.48
CA LEU A 1107 1.86 13.53 46.12
C LEU A 1107 0.72 12.99 45.24
N ALA A 1108 0.69 13.45 43.99
CA ALA A 1108 -0.23 12.99 42.96
C ALA A 1108 0.51 12.71 41.64
N ARG A 1109 0.04 11.73 40.88
CA ARG A 1109 0.45 11.45 39.50
C ARG A 1109 -0.56 12.06 38.54
N ILE A 1110 -0.11 12.71 37.47
CA ILE A 1110 -0.97 13.06 36.34
C ILE A 1110 -1.23 11.76 35.56
N ALA A 1111 -2.41 11.18 35.77
CA ALA A 1111 -2.76 9.86 35.25
C ALA A 1111 -3.30 9.91 33.81
N LYS A 1112 -3.98 11.00 33.44
CA LYS A 1112 -4.55 11.24 32.09
C LYS A 1112 -4.58 12.75 31.79
N MET A 1113 -4.35 13.14 30.53
CA MET A 1113 -4.54 14.50 30.03
C MET A 1113 -5.34 14.49 28.72
N LYS A 1114 -6.52 15.11 28.72
CA LYS A 1114 -7.43 15.17 27.57
C LYS A 1114 -7.61 16.60 27.09
N ARG A 1115 -7.25 16.88 25.83
CA ARG A 1115 -7.50 18.20 25.23
C ARG A 1115 -8.97 18.34 24.85
N VAL A 1116 -9.62 19.40 25.33
CA VAL A 1116 -11.02 19.74 25.06
C VAL A 1116 -11.06 21.19 24.57
N LYS A 1117 -11.20 21.39 23.25
CA LYS A 1117 -11.10 22.70 22.60
C LYS A 1117 -9.75 23.40 22.93
N GLN A 1118 -9.78 24.60 23.51
CA GLN A 1118 -8.58 25.35 23.96
C GLN A 1118 -8.20 25.09 25.44
N GLN A 1119 -8.79 24.07 26.06
CA GLN A 1119 -8.59 23.69 27.45
C GLN A 1119 -8.01 22.26 27.56
N LEU A 1120 -7.35 21.98 28.66
CA LEU A 1120 -6.81 20.67 29.00
C LEU A 1120 -7.51 20.15 30.26
N GLU A 1121 -8.30 19.08 30.13
CA GLU A 1121 -8.78 18.32 31.27
C GLU A 1121 -7.63 17.45 31.79
N VAL A 1122 -7.27 17.61 33.06
CA VAL A 1122 -6.13 16.94 33.70
C VAL A 1122 -6.63 16.12 34.88
N VAL A 1123 -6.34 14.82 34.88
CA VAL A 1123 -6.74 13.88 35.94
C VAL A 1123 -5.56 13.57 36.84
N TYR A 1124 -5.68 13.94 38.11
CA TYR A 1124 -4.70 13.70 39.17
C TYR A 1124 -5.12 12.48 39.98
N GLN A 1125 -4.17 11.57 40.22
CA GLN A 1125 -4.35 10.33 40.96
C GLN A 1125 -3.46 10.35 42.22
N LEU A 1126 -4.04 10.16 43.40
CA LEU A 1126 -3.33 10.19 44.69
C LEU A 1126 -3.81 9.10 45.66
N MET A 1127 -3.03 8.86 46.73
CA MET A 1127 -3.40 7.88 47.76
C MET A 1127 -4.52 8.41 48.69
N PRO A 1128 -5.54 7.58 49.03
CA PRO A 1128 -6.65 8.00 49.92
C PRO A 1128 -6.23 8.31 51.37
N GLN A 1129 -5.08 7.82 51.81
CA GLN A 1129 -4.56 7.93 53.18
C GLN A 1129 -3.59 9.11 53.34
N THR A 1130 -3.91 10.25 52.72
CA THR A 1130 -3.08 11.48 52.74
C THR A 1130 -3.80 12.62 53.47
N SER A 1131 -3.05 13.57 54.04
CA SER A 1131 -3.63 14.68 54.80
C SER A 1131 -4.50 15.61 53.93
N LEU A 1132 -4.17 15.74 52.64
CA LEU A 1132 -4.98 16.51 51.68
C LEU A 1132 -6.28 15.82 51.24
N ALA A 1133 -6.36 14.48 51.26
CA ALA A 1133 -7.48 13.74 50.66
C ALA A 1133 -8.90 14.17 51.13
N PRO A 1134 -9.15 14.48 52.41
CA PRO A 1134 -10.45 15.01 52.85
C PRO A 1134 -10.78 16.42 52.32
N GLY A 1135 -9.76 17.21 51.96
CA GLY A 1135 -9.87 18.59 51.48
C GLY A 1135 -10.07 18.73 49.97
N LEU A 1136 -10.20 17.63 49.23
CA LEU A 1136 -10.45 17.58 47.78
C LEU A 1136 -11.95 17.42 47.47
N THR A 1137 -12.76 18.37 47.95
CA THR A 1137 -14.20 18.45 47.63
C THR A 1137 -14.43 19.15 46.27
N MET A 1138 -15.63 19.00 45.70
CA MET A 1138 -16.01 19.70 44.46
C MET A 1138 -15.92 21.22 44.64
N ASN A 1139 -15.36 21.91 43.64
CA ASN A 1139 -14.96 23.32 43.66
C ASN A 1139 -13.88 23.71 44.69
N ALA A 1140 -13.24 22.76 45.40
CA ALA A 1140 -12.11 23.09 46.26
C ALA A 1140 -10.92 23.56 45.44
N VAL A 1141 -10.24 24.60 45.94
CA VAL A 1141 -8.93 25.03 45.45
C VAL A 1141 -7.82 24.30 46.22
N VAL A 1142 -6.78 23.89 45.50
CA VAL A 1142 -5.48 23.43 46.00
C VAL A 1142 -4.39 24.01 45.08
N TYR A 1143 -3.14 23.95 45.52
CA TYR A 1143 -1.99 24.42 44.74
C TYR A 1143 -1.09 23.23 44.37
N GLY A 1144 -0.68 23.16 43.11
CA GLY A 1144 0.21 22.14 42.57
C GLY A 1144 1.62 22.65 42.34
N LEU A 1145 2.60 21.74 42.41
CA LEU A 1145 4.00 21.98 42.06
C LEU A 1145 4.56 20.73 41.37
N LYS A 1146 5.00 20.84 40.11
CA LYS A 1146 5.58 19.73 39.36
C LYS A 1146 6.97 19.39 39.92
N LEU A 1147 7.24 18.12 40.19
CA LEU A 1147 8.52 17.64 40.72
C LEU A 1147 9.37 16.97 39.64
N GLN A 1148 8.87 15.87 39.06
CA GLN A 1148 9.60 15.05 38.08
C GLN A 1148 8.63 14.25 37.20
N SER A 1149 9.13 13.66 36.11
CA SER A 1149 8.36 12.71 35.28
C SER A 1149 8.84 11.28 35.52
N ILE A 1150 7.92 10.37 35.86
CA ILE A 1150 8.25 8.95 36.12
C ILE A 1150 8.05 8.05 34.88
N VAL A 1151 7.79 8.61 33.70
CA VAL A 1151 7.64 7.84 32.44
C VAL A 1151 8.88 6.97 32.11
N PRO A 1152 10.14 7.37 32.37
CA PRO A 1152 11.29 6.48 32.23
C PRO A 1152 11.25 5.31 33.23
N LEU A 1153 11.02 5.64 34.50
CA LEU A 1153 10.93 4.69 35.61
C LEU A 1153 9.82 3.65 35.40
N GLU A 1154 8.67 4.04 34.84
CA GLU A 1154 7.57 3.14 34.50
C GLU A 1154 7.96 2.11 33.43
N ARG A 1155 8.85 2.47 32.49
CA ARG A 1155 9.38 1.55 31.47
C ARG A 1155 10.42 0.59 32.08
N GLU A 1156 11.28 1.09 32.94
CA GLU A 1156 12.31 0.31 33.62
C GLU A 1156 11.70 -0.69 34.62
N TYR A 1157 10.74 -0.23 35.43
CA TYR A 1157 9.94 -1.09 36.31
C TYR A 1157 9.13 -2.11 35.52
N GLY A 1158 8.51 -1.69 34.41
CA GLY A 1158 7.80 -2.59 33.51
C GLY A 1158 8.70 -3.69 32.94
N ALA A 1159 9.89 -3.34 32.45
CA ALA A 1159 10.88 -4.29 31.97
C ALA A 1159 11.39 -5.21 33.09
N LEU A 1160 11.56 -4.69 34.32
CA LEU A 1160 11.97 -5.45 35.50
C LEU A 1160 10.92 -6.49 35.91
N GLN A 1161 9.64 -6.10 36.02
CA GLN A 1161 8.54 -7.03 36.32
C GLN A 1161 8.34 -8.05 35.19
N ALA A 1162 8.54 -7.63 33.94
CA ALA A 1162 8.50 -8.52 32.78
C ALA A 1162 9.73 -9.44 32.66
N LEU A 1163 10.83 -9.22 33.39
CA LEU A 1163 12.14 -9.88 33.20
C LEU A 1163 12.06 -11.40 33.10
N GLN A 1164 11.34 -12.05 34.02
CA GLN A 1164 11.14 -13.51 34.05
C GLN A 1164 10.51 -14.07 32.77
N TYR A 1165 9.77 -13.24 32.02
CA TYR A 1165 9.12 -13.64 30.78
C TYR A 1165 10.03 -13.50 29.56
N TYR A 1166 11.13 -12.71 29.57
CA TYR A 1166 12.02 -12.55 28.40
C TYR A 1166 12.72 -13.86 28.03
N ASP A 1167 12.95 -14.10 26.73
CA ASP A 1167 13.63 -15.30 26.25
C ASP A 1167 15.14 -15.32 26.58
N LEU A 1168 15.74 -14.13 26.77
CA LEU A 1168 17.12 -13.97 27.22
C LEU A 1168 17.29 -13.89 28.75
N CYS A 1169 16.21 -14.07 29.53
CA CYS A 1169 16.21 -13.86 30.98
C CYS A 1169 17.40 -14.54 31.69
N ASN A 1170 17.68 -15.81 31.37
CA ASN A 1170 18.80 -16.56 31.94
C ASN A 1170 20.20 -15.99 31.60
N GLN A 1171 20.37 -15.30 30.47
CA GLN A 1171 21.64 -14.64 30.12
C GLN A 1171 21.77 -13.30 30.86
N ILE A 1172 20.69 -12.54 30.99
CA ILE A 1172 20.63 -11.26 31.72
C ILE A 1172 20.94 -11.50 33.21
N VAL A 1173 20.16 -12.36 33.85
CA VAL A 1173 20.25 -12.67 35.29
C VAL A 1173 21.65 -13.17 35.67
N LYS A 1174 22.31 -13.94 34.80
CA LYS A 1174 23.62 -14.55 35.09
C LYS A 1174 24.82 -13.77 34.51
N ALA A 1175 24.58 -12.58 33.93
CA ALA A 1175 25.56 -11.79 33.19
C ALA A 1175 26.38 -12.61 32.16
N ALA A 1176 25.74 -13.62 31.55
CA ALA A 1176 26.39 -14.69 30.83
C ALA A 1176 26.06 -14.62 29.32
N PRO A 1177 26.90 -13.97 28.48
CA PRO A 1177 26.68 -13.88 27.04
C PRO A 1177 26.84 -15.25 26.35
N SER A 1178 26.37 -15.32 25.10
CA SER A 1178 26.53 -16.48 24.23
C SER A 1178 28.01 -16.81 24.00
N LYS A 1179 28.32 -18.10 23.84
CA LYS A 1179 29.72 -18.58 23.80
C LYS A 1179 30.41 -18.12 22.52
N ARG A 1180 31.68 -17.71 22.62
CA ARG A 1180 32.48 -17.39 21.43
C ARG A 1180 32.60 -18.62 20.52
N ILE A 1181 32.23 -18.45 19.26
CA ILE A 1181 32.46 -19.42 18.18
C ILE A 1181 33.83 -19.10 17.58
N ASN A 1182 34.61 -20.12 17.23
CA ASN A 1182 35.81 -19.96 16.43
C ASN A 1182 35.47 -20.28 14.97
N PHE A 1183 35.68 -19.32 14.07
CA PHE A 1183 35.41 -19.47 12.64
C PHE A 1183 36.64 -19.97 11.88
N SER A 1184 36.44 -20.55 10.71
CA SER A 1184 37.56 -20.92 9.83
C SER A 1184 38.16 -19.67 9.16
N GLU A 1185 39.47 -19.71 8.86
CA GLU A 1185 40.17 -18.65 8.12
C GLU A 1185 39.44 -18.25 6.83
N LYS A 1186 38.83 -19.22 6.13
CA LYS A 1186 38.06 -18.98 4.90
C LYS A 1186 36.80 -18.14 5.14
N GLN A 1187 36.10 -18.33 6.26
CA GLN A 1187 34.94 -17.51 6.64
C GLN A 1187 35.37 -16.10 7.05
N ILE A 1188 36.45 -16.00 7.83
CA ILE A 1188 36.99 -14.70 8.30
C ILE A 1188 37.49 -13.87 7.10
N ALA A 1189 38.26 -14.47 6.19
CA ALA A 1189 38.72 -13.80 4.97
C ALA A 1189 37.56 -13.33 4.08
N GLY A 1190 36.57 -14.20 3.81
CA GLY A 1190 35.38 -13.81 3.05
C GLY A 1190 34.62 -12.64 3.68
N ALA A 1191 34.49 -12.61 5.01
CA ALA A 1191 33.90 -11.49 5.72
C ALA A 1191 34.75 -10.20 5.63
N GLN A 1192 36.08 -10.31 5.69
CA GLN A 1192 36.99 -9.17 5.49
C GLN A 1192 36.85 -8.56 4.09
N ASP A 1193 36.81 -9.37 3.04
CA ASP A 1193 36.75 -8.93 1.65
C ASP A 1193 35.38 -8.35 1.26
N THR A 1194 34.29 -9.00 1.69
CA THR A 1194 32.91 -8.56 1.40
C THR A 1194 32.62 -7.20 2.01
N TRP A 1195 32.89 -7.01 3.31
CA TRP A 1195 32.55 -5.80 4.05
C TRP A 1195 33.71 -4.79 4.18
N ASN A 1196 34.90 -5.10 3.64
CA ASN A 1196 36.13 -4.30 3.73
C ASN A 1196 36.47 -3.96 5.20
N VAL A 1197 36.58 -5.00 6.04
CA VAL A 1197 36.78 -4.89 7.49
C VAL A 1197 38.08 -5.57 7.93
N ASN A 1198 38.60 -5.18 9.09
CA ASN A 1198 39.77 -5.87 9.66
C ASN A 1198 39.37 -7.22 10.28
N ARG A 1199 40.36 -8.07 10.56
CA ARG A 1199 40.12 -9.43 11.10
C ARG A 1199 39.24 -9.47 12.34
N ALA A 1200 39.50 -8.61 13.34
CA ALA A 1200 38.73 -8.59 14.58
C ALA A 1200 37.28 -8.10 14.37
N GLN A 1201 37.05 -7.22 13.39
CA GLN A 1201 35.72 -6.83 12.97
C GLN A 1201 35.01 -7.98 12.24
N ALA A 1202 35.69 -8.69 11.33
CA ALA A 1202 35.14 -9.87 10.65
C ALA A 1202 34.77 -11.00 11.62
N GLU A 1203 35.64 -11.33 12.57
CA GLU A 1203 35.37 -12.30 13.64
C GLU A 1203 34.13 -11.90 14.47
N ALA A 1204 33.96 -10.60 14.77
CA ALA A 1204 32.79 -10.09 15.46
C ALA A 1204 31.50 -10.13 14.61
N ILE A 1205 31.61 -9.92 13.29
CA ILE A 1205 30.48 -9.99 12.35
C ILE A 1205 29.99 -11.44 12.23
N CYS A 1206 30.88 -12.40 11.97
CA CYS A 1206 30.53 -13.82 11.94
C CYS A 1206 29.96 -14.30 13.29
N ALA A 1207 30.55 -13.87 14.41
CA ALA A 1207 30.06 -14.22 15.74
C ALA A 1207 28.64 -13.73 16.01
N ALA A 1208 28.28 -12.54 15.52
CA ALA A 1208 26.95 -11.95 15.70
C ALA A 1208 25.88 -12.49 14.72
N GLN A 1209 26.30 -13.11 13.60
CA GLN A 1209 25.40 -13.78 12.66
C GLN A 1209 25.05 -15.21 13.12
N GLU A 1210 25.99 -15.92 13.73
CA GLU A 1210 25.85 -17.35 14.06
C GLU A 1210 25.46 -17.64 15.52
N ASN A 1211 25.72 -16.74 16.48
CA ASN A 1211 25.18 -16.88 17.84
C ASN A 1211 23.82 -16.19 17.98
N GLU A 1212 22.81 -16.93 18.40
CA GLU A 1212 21.62 -16.33 19.02
C GLU A 1212 21.95 -15.89 20.46
N GLY A 1213 21.46 -14.72 20.87
CA GLY A 1213 21.60 -14.18 22.24
C GLY A 1213 22.61 -13.04 22.37
N PHE A 1214 23.02 -12.73 23.59
CA PHE A 1214 23.91 -11.61 23.87
C PHE A 1214 25.34 -11.87 23.36
N SER A 1215 25.80 -11.02 22.44
CA SER A 1215 27.19 -10.95 21.98
C SER A 1215 27.77 -9.56 22.31
N LEU A 1216 28.93 -9.53 22.98
CA LEU A 1216 29.55 -8.29 23.46
C LEU A 1216 30.72 -7.86 22.56
N ILE A 1217 30.53 -6.78 21.81
CA ILE A 1217 31.54 -6.23 20.87
C ILE A 1217 32.17 -4.99 21.50
N GLN A 1218 33.33 -5.15 22.13
CA GLN A 1218 34.09 -4.05 22.69
C GLN A 1218 34.92 -3.36 21.59
N GLY A 1219 34.61 -2.09 21.31
CA GLY A 1219 35.40 -1.26 20.40
C GLY A 1219 35.91 0.02 21.09
N PRO A 1220 37.23 0.24 21.19
CA PRO A 1220 37.82 1.52 21.61
C PRO A 1220 37.37 2.72 20.75
N PRO A 1221 37.71 3.97 21.11
CA PRO A 1221 37.65 5.11 20.18
C PRO A 1221 38.40 4.80 18.87
N GLY A 1222 37.93 5.32 17.73
CA GLY A 1222 38.54 5.08 16.41
C GLY A 1222 38.40 3.67 15.82
N SER A 1223 38.09 2.63 16.62
CA SER A 1223 38.05 1.21 16.19
C SER A 1223 36.96 0.82 15.17
N GLY A 1224 36.15 1.77 14.69
CA GLY A 1224 35.15 1.53 13.65
C GLY A 1224 33.86 0.83 14.11
N LYS A 1225 33.47 0.92 15.39
CA LYS A 1225 32.23 0.31 15.95
C LYS A 1225 31.02 0.38 15.01
N THR A 1226 30.69 1.57 14.50
CA THR A 1226 29.55 1.80 13.61
C THR A 1226 29.66 1.00 12.31
N LYS A 1227 30.88 0.88 11.75
CA LYS A 1227 31.15 0.06 10.55
C LYS A 1227 30.90 -1.43 10.82
N THR A 1228 31.30 -1.93 11.98
CA THR A 1228 31.01 -3.31 12.39
C THR A 1228 29.50 -3.56 12.52
N ILE A 1229 28.76 -2.60 13.11
CA ILE A 1229 27.30 -2.70 13.26
C ILE A 1229 26.61 -2.72 11.88
N VAL A 1230 26.99 -1.84 10.95
CA VAL A 1230 26.45 -1.82 9.58
C VAL A 1230 26.70 -3.15 8.86
N ALA A 1231 27.88 -3.76 9.01
CA ALA A 1231 28.16 -5.08 8.44
C ALA A 1231 27.35 -6.23 9.08
N ILE A 1232 27.11 -6.17 10.40
CA ILE A 1232 26.25 -7.14 11.11
C ILE A 1232 24.82 -7.07 10.59
N VAL A 1233 24.23 -5.85 10.58
CA VAL A 1233 22.88 -5.62 10.05
C VAL A 1233 22.80 -6.06 8.58
N GLY A 1234 23.76 -5.65 7.77
CA GLY A 1234 23.82 -6.02 6.35
C GLY A 1234 23.84 -7.53 6.12
N GLY A 1235 24.70 -8.26 6.82
CA GLY A 1235 24.77 -9.72 6.66
C GLY A 1235 23.56 -10.47 7.24
N LEU A 1236 22.96 -9.99 8.33
CA LEU A 1236 21.69 -10.55 8.84
C LEU A 1236 20.54 -10.37 7.83
N LEU A 1237 20.45 -9.20 7.20
CA LEU A 1237 19.48 -8.94 6.13
C LEU A 1237 19.77 -9.80 4.89
N SER A 1238 21.03 -9.89 4.43
CA SER A 1238 21.42 -10.77 3.33
C SER A 1238 21.06 -12.23 3.59
N HIS A 1239 21.22 -12.73 4.82
CA HIS A 1239 20.86 -14.11 5.17
C HIS A 1239 19.34 -14.33 5.28
N SER A 1240 18.55 -13.27 5.42
CA SER A 1240 17.07 -13.32 5.32
C SER A 1240 16.54 -13.17 3.89
N LEU A 1241 17.38 -12.73 2.95
CA LEU A 1241 17.01 -12.50 1.54
C LEU A 1241 17.57 -13.60 0.60
N GLY A 1242 18.71 -14.21 0.93
CA GLY A 1242 19.40 -15.22 0.14
C GLY A 1242 18.79 -16.63 0.18
N SER A 1243 17.45 -16.73 0.25
CA SER A 1243 16.71 -17.99 0.08
C SER A 1243 16.74 -18.44 -1.39
N GLY A 1244 16.55 -17.48 -2.30
CA GLY A 1244 16.76 -17.65 -3.74
C GLY A 1244 18.25 -17.75 -4.09
N SER A 1245 18.58 -18.51 -5.14
CA SER A 1245 19.94 -18.85 -5.56
C SER A 1245 20.71 -17.65 -6.16
N GLY A 1246 21.21 -16.75 -5.30
CA GLY A 1246 22.05 -15.61 -5.68
C GLY A 1246 23.18 -15.35 -4.68
N GLY A 1247 24.39 -15.03 -5.17
CA GLY A 1247 25.55 -14.77 -4.32
C GLY A 1247 25.49 -13.46 -3.52
N SER A 1248 26.03 -13.47 -2.30
CA SER A 1248 26.18 -12.34 -1.36
C SER A 1248 26.29 -10.95 -2.01
N THR A 1249 25.19 -10.18 -2.00
CA THR A 1249 25.15 -8.80 -2.47
C THR A 1249 25.96 -7.85 -1.59
N ARG A 1250 26.74 -6.95 -2.20
CA ARG A 1250 27.64 -6.03 -1.51
C ARG A 1250 26.92 -4.73 -1.14
N ILE A 1251 26.72 -4.49 0.16
CA ILE A 1251 26.14 -3.25 0.66
C ILE A 1251 27.21 -2.14 0.68
N ASN A 1252 26.90 -0.98 0.11
CA ASN A 1252 27.80 0.16 0.10
C ASN A 1252 27.94 0.75 1.52
N MET A 1253 29.16 0.66 2.05
CA MET A 1253 29.56 1.27 3.32
C MET A 1253 29.66 2.81 3.19
N PRO A 1254 29.33 3.58 4.23
CA PRO A 1254 29.68 5.00 4.29
C PRO A 1254 31.19 5.21 4.10
N GLY A 1255 31.54 6.15 3.23
CA GLY A 1255 32.92 6.61 3.09
C GLY A 1255 33.43 7.25 4.38
N LYS A 1256 34.75 7.28 4.58
CA LYS A 1256 35.36 8.04 5.67
C LYS A 1256 35.21 9.54 5.40
N GLY A 1257 34.43 10.22 6.25
CA GLY A 1257 34.81 11.53 6.77
C GLY A 1257 35.76 11.36 7.96
#